data_AF-A0A1V9Y9R7-F1
#
_entry.id   AF-A0A1V9Y9R7-F1
#
_cell.length_a   1.000
_cell.length_b   1.000
_cell.length_c   1.000
_cell.angle_alpha   90.00
_cell.angle_beta   90.00
_cell.angle_gamma   90.00
#
_symmetry.space_group_name_H-M   'P 1'
#
loop_
_entity.id
_entity.type
_entity.pdbx_description
1 polymer ?
#
loop_
_entity_poly.entity_id
_entity_poly.type
_entity_poly.pdbx_seq_one_letter_code
_entity_poly.pdbx_strand_id
1 'polypeptide(L)'
;MRLDSTAYSDMHDYSGSSARVVYARAYNRQVQYESGSDLALMIDGLRSMDGCQAPWIATSYCWLDFRRQLEMANTPNRQARCSANYGGNGAVYLESVLRNVDWPSFTDCWGTSFDIAIAADASTLMANGATWLASLSTNTLSISDEVRYWQSHGISTYTTQWQNYKTLGLHDAFSVENAFGMQYDLTLRSVNGSYRVATSTSWKMYWSFASDLWAVATNGSGMSGQSLIRQSGHFAFRNQSLETILGLNGTVPAPLNAVFAEFHRAMGPFGSVDLYYMPSPSSLGMLQRDVLERLGSILANGTGNGSYAAQNHLANVILMSSMSPVPKALDRDQYLCSTGNIFCPEVASPFNFSAGMFQFTGVDATCYTTFNEWIVVTPQQAIFAVITSGVALAPATQVALACGAEVIAPDGCLESIASVVELVTTFFSRAELEMYRQRAIVVESDMLRSNIGIMQFARHVPTNTENLLFQRLFDPLDATMMYSSWAIAYDCTVGIREVIRVTSDKADIAIVSTISFAATFAASATEMPRNVATYFRVLCQYISFVLVAIAITTGIYAIIGRWTSEGYNLFEINRVGGIVWIGRPLLFLRSVTALCILSTATLQLESAGVATVLVTSRGDVSWIAALVTQALAAGELGWIVYIYDDLCMVLTRQYSASYTAKTALSVWIVAAVLSIASPVTHSATIHRRCAVVAMDFEMVCHSGVVVIGSVRRLLQLVAIALGASSFWLVHDRVRYCIPPLEERESHLISCGASYLFEKKGWVHDRVYYLDYASAVLTGLLVVPYKSDLYIFDIKTWRMLLITRDAIKGATQYHPESRRLAYTLPLIK
;
A
#
# COMPACT_ATOMS: atom_id res chain seq x y z
N MET A 1 8.49 -10.57 1.75
CA MET A 1 7.24 -11.29 2.08
C MET A 1 6.75 -12.03 0.84
N ARG A 2 6.18 -13.23 1.00
CA ARG A 2 5.56 -14.03 -0.07
C ARG A 2 4.04 -13.90 0.04
N LEU A 3 3.44 -13.21 -0.93
CA LEU A 3 1.98 -12.95 -0.91
C LEU A 3 1.14 -14.21 -1.17
N ASP A 4 1.74 -15.28 -1.67
CA ASP A 4 1.09 -16.56 -1.95
C ASP A 4 1.05 -17.51 -0.74
N SER A 5 1.36 -17.00 0.45
CA SER A 5 1.20 -17.76 1.69
C SER A 5 -0.28 -17.84 2.06
N THR A 6 -0.74 -19.04 2.42
CA THR A 6 -2.11 -19.27 2.92
C THR A 6 -2.40 -18.51 4.22
N ALA A 7 -1.37 -18.04 4.92
CA ALA A 7 -1.50 -17.16 6.07
C ALA A 7 -2.22 -15.84 5.77
N TYR A 8 -2.22 -15.40 4.49
CA TYR A 8 -2.88 -14.17 4.04
C TYR A 8 -4.22 -14.43 3.35
N SER A 9 -4.81 -15.64 3.52
CA SER A 9 -6.14 -15.91 2.99
C SER A 9 -7.18 -14.98 3.60
N ASP A 10 -8.12 -14.50 2.79
CA ASP A 10 -9.18 -13.61 3.22
C ASP A 10 -10.56 -14.25 2.94
N MET A 11 -11.54 -14.00 3.79
CA MET A 11 -12.93 -14.46 3.58
C MET A 11 -13.74 -13.49 2.72
N HIS A 12 -13.13 -12.38 2.27
CA HIS A 12 -13.77 -11.42 1.39
C HIS A 12 -13.82 -11.91 -0.06
N ASP A 13 -14.97 -11.71 -0.72
CA ASP A 13 -15.14 -11.97 -2.15
C ASP A 13 -14.78 -10.72 -2.96
N TYR A 14 -13.70 -10.84 -3.73
CA TYR A 14 -13.19 -9.77 -4.61
C TYR A 14 -13.73 -9.83 -6.04
N SER A 15 -14.60 -10.78 -6.37
CA SER A 15 -15.17 -10.94 -7.72
C SER A 15 -16.30 -9.94 -8.02
N GLY A 16 -16.98 -9.45 -6.99
CA GLY A 16 -18.09 -8.51 -7.12
C GLY A 16 -17.67 -7.08 -7.44
N SER A 17 -18.49 -6.35 -8.19
CA SER A 17 -18.31 -4.92 -8.45
C SER A 17 -18.43 -4.02 -7.20
N SER A 18 -18.87 -4.59 -6.08
CA SER A 18 -18.97 -3.95 -4.77
C SER A 18 -17.74 -4.12 -3.89
N ALA A 19 -16.68 -4.80 -4.36
CA ALA A 19 -15.44 -4.94 -3.60
C ALA A 19 -14.84 -3.56 -3.30
N ARG A 20 -14.57 -3.28 -2.02
CA ARG A 20 -14.04 -2.01 -1.55
C ARG A 20 -12.79 -2.24 -0.72
N VAL A 21 -11.83 -1.33 -0.86
CA VAL A 21 -10.70 -1.26 0.05
C VAL A 21 -11.21 -0.71 1.38
N VAL A 22 -10.94 -1.41 2.47
CA VAL A 22 -11.35 -1.06 3.83
C VAL A 22 -10.12 -0.62 4.63
N TYR A 23 -10.22 0.49 5.36
CA TYR A 23 -9.12 0.96 6.19
C TYR A 23 -9.61 1.61 7.49
N ALA A 24 -8.82 1.46 8.55
CA ALA A 24 -9.07 2.10 9.84
C ALA A 24 -8.74 3.61 9.78
N ARG A 25 -9.67 4.45 10.27
CA ARG A 25 -9.49 5.91 10.32
C ARG A 25 -8.45 6.34 11.37
N ALA A 26 -8.36 5.60 12.49
CA ALA A 26 -7.38 5.84 13.53
C ALA A 26 -5.92 5.72 13.06
N TYR A 27 -5.69 4.91 12.02
CA TYR A 27 -4.36 4.69 11.48
C TYR A 27 -3.65 5.98 11.05
N ASN A 28 -4.39 7.00 10.59
CA ASN A 28 -3.79 8.29 10.21
C ASN A 28 -3.05 8.93 11.39
N ARG A 29 -3.65 8.91 12.59
CA ARG A 29 -3.02 9.38 13.83
C ARG A 29 -1.84 8.51 14.24
N GLN A 30 -1.99 7.19 14.13
CA GLN A 30 -0.91 6.26 14.43
C GLN A 30 0.33 6.54 13.57
N VAL A 31 0.16 6.69 12.24
CA VAL A 31 1.27 7.00 11.32
C VAL A 31 1.95 8.31 11.71
N GLN A 32 1.16 9.34 12.04
CA GLN A 32 1.70 10.64 12.41
C GLN A 32 2.48 10.58 13.72
N TYR A 33 1.94 9.89 14.71
CA TYR A 33 2.59 9.71 16.00
C TYR A 33 3.91 8.93 15.87
N GLU A 34 3.90 7.81 15.15
CA GLU A 34 5.10 6.98 14.91
C GLU A 34 6.19 7.75 14.14
N SER A 35 5.78 8.60 13.20
CA SER A 35 6.70 9.43 12.41
C SER A 35 7.41 10.49 13.24
N GLY A 36 6.88 10.87 14.42
CA GLY A 36 7.49 11.87 15.30
C GLY A 36 8.87 11.51 15.84
N SER A 37 9.32 10.25 15.70
CA SER A 37 10.68 9.84 16.02
C SER A 37 11.72 10.22 14.95
N ASP A 38 11.28 10.51 13.72
CA ASP A 38 12.14 10.95 12.63
C ASP A 38 12.24 12.49 12.62
N LEU A 39 13.23 13.02 13.33
CA LEU A 39 13.43 14.47 13.42
C LEU A 39 13.72 15.12 12.06
N ALA A 40 14.36 14.41 11.12
CA ALA A 40 14.67 14.98 9.81
C ALA A 40 13.37 15.22 9.02
N LEU A 41 12.47 14.25 9.05
CA LEU A 41 11.13 14.37 8.47
C LEU A 41 10.32 15.50 9.12
N MET A 42 10.40 15.63 10.45
CA MET A 42 9.65 16.66 11.18
C MET A 42 10.17 18.07 10.89
N ILE A 43 11.49 18.25 10.83
CA ILE A 43 12.13 19.53 10.47
C ILE A 43 11.81 19.92 9.03
N ASP A 44 11.87 18.97 8.09
CA ASP A 44 11.49 19.21 6.70
C ASP A 44 10.03 19.67 6.60
N GLY A 45 9.13 18.97 7.27
CA GLY A 45 7.71 19.33 7.32
C GLY A 45 7.41 20.70 7.93
N LEU A 46 8.18 21.12 8.95
CA LEU A 46 8.05 22.47 9.52
C LEU A 46 8.48 23.56 8.54
N ARG A 47 9.51 23.28 7.72
CA ARG A 47 10.06 24.21 6.71
C ARG A 47 9.23 24.31 5.45
N SER A 48 8.53 23.24 5.08
CA SER A 48 7.68 23.22 3.89
C SER A 48 6.26 23.73 4.15
N MET A 49 5.84 23.79 5.42
CA MET A 49 4.50 24.22 5.81
C MET A 49 4.36 25.75 5.78
N ASP A 50 3.18 26.23 5.39
CA ASP A 50 2.79 27.63 5.52
C ASP A 50 2.86 28.09 6.99
N GLY A 51 3.61 29.16 7.26
CA GLY A 51 3.75 29.78 8.58
C GLY A 51 2.45 30.23 9.24
N CYS A 52 1.39 30.50 8.47
CA CYS A 52 0.06 30.75 9.05
C CYS A 52 -0.50 29.52 9.79
N GLN A 53 -0.09 28.30 9.44
CA GLN A 53 -0.51 27.05 10.07
C GLN A 53 0.31 26.71 11.33
N ALA A 54 1.46 27.37 11.56
CA ALA A 54 2.36 27.02 12.66
C ALA A 54 1.71 27.08 14.06
N PRO A 55 0.92 28.12 14.41
CA PRO A 55 0.23 28.14 15.70
C PRO A 55 -0.89 27.11 15.85
N TRP A 56 -1.34 26.50 14.75
CA TRP A 56 -2.37 25.46 14.78
C TRP A 56 -1.82 24.08 15.11
N ILE A 57 -0.50 23.88 15.17
CA ILE A 57 0.09 22.62 15.65
C ILE A 57 -0.44 22.35 17.07
N ALA A 58 -1.08 21.20 17.27
CA ALA A 58 -1.65 20.80 18.56
C ALA A 58 -0.54 20.50 19.57
N THR A 59 -0.05 21.54 20.24
CA THR A 59 0.94 21.39 21.31
C THR A 59 0.80 22.55 22.28
N SER A 60 0.86 22.24 23.58
CA SER A 60 0.95 23.27 24.61
C SER A 60 2.42 23.45 24.99
N TYR A 61 2.97 24.62 24.70
CA TYR A 61 4.39 24.89 24.88
C TYR A 61 4.80 24.86 26.37
N CYS A 62 5.95 24.27 26.63
CA CYS A 62 6.57 24.23 27.96
C CYS A 62 7.68 25.27 28.09
N TRP A 63 8.43 25.48 27.00
CA TRP A 63 9.55 26.42 26.94
C TRP A 63 9.53 27.20 25.64
N LEU A 64 10.06 28.42 25.70
CA LEU A 64 10.28 29.23 24.51
C LEU A 64 11.51 28.72 23.75
N ASP A 65 12.60 28.43 24.45
CA ASP A 65 13.91 28.12 23.89
C ASP A 65 14.43 26.72 24.29
N PHE A 66 15.32 26.14 23.48
CA PHE A 66 15.92 24.82 23.72
C PHE A 66 16.80 24.79 24.97
N ARG A 67 17.32 25.93 25.42
CA ARG A 67 18.08 26.05 26.68
C ARG A 67 17.18 26.21 27.90
N ARG A 68 15.85 26.23 27.71
CA ARG A 68 14.84 26.30 28.78
C ARG A 68 15.00 27.53 29.65
N GLN A 69 15.47 28.65 29.08
CA GLN A 69 15.66 29.91 29.82
C GLN A 69 14.32 30.57 30.16
N LEU A 70 13.36 30.52 29.23
CA LEU A 70 12.03 31.07 29.40
C LEU A 70 10.97 29.96 29.37
N GLU A 71 10.10 30.00 30.37
CA GLU A 71 9.07 28.99 30.59
C GLU A 71 7.71 29.49 30.12
N MET A 72 6.87 28.60 29.60
CA MET A 72 5.59 28.96 28.95
C MET A 72 4.36 28.22 29.48
N ALA A 73 4.51 27.19 30.32
CA ALA A 73 3.34 26.46 30.78
C ALA A 73 2.37 27.37 31.56
N ASN A 74 1.07 27.19 31.35
CA ASN A 74 0.04 28.00 31.99
C ASN A 74 -0.07 27.80 33.51
N THR A 75 0.24 26.61 34.04
CA THR A 75 0.27 26.33 35.49
C THR A 75 1.65 25.90 35.99
N PRO A 76 1.99 26.15 37.27
CA PRO A 76 3.23 25.65 37.87
C PRO A 76 3.34 24.13 37.84
N ASN A 77 2.24 23.41 38.08
CA ASN A 77 2.20 21.95 38.07
C ASN A 77 2.46 21.39 36.67
N ARG A 78 1.89 22.03 35.63
CA ARG A 78 2.22 21.70 34.25
C ARG A 78 3.69 21.95 33.93
N GLN A 79 4.27 23.06 34.39
CA GLN A 79 5.71 23.34 34.20
C GLN A 79 6.60 22.26 34.84
N ALA A 80 6.24 21.80 36.05
CA ALA A 80 6.94 20.69 36.71
C ALA A 80 6.81 19.38 35.90
N ARG A 81 5.60 19.09 35.39
CA ARG A 81 5.34 17.95 34.51
C ARG A 81 6.14 18.00 33.21
N CYS A 82 6.20 19.16 32.56
CA CYS A 82 7.03 19.39 31.38
C CYS A 82 8.49 19.01 31.65
N SER A 83 9.03 19.52 32.77
CA SER A 83 10.42 19.27 33.16
C SER A 83 10.72 17.80 33.46
N ALA A 84 9.74 17.06 34.00
CA ALA A 84 9.87 15.65 34.30
C ALA A 84 9.76 14.75 33.06
N ASN A 85 8.83 15.03 32.15
CA ASN A 85 8.39 14.06 31.14
C ASN A 85 8.61 14.48 29.68
N TYR A 86 8.70 15.79 29.37
CA TYR A 86 8.62 16.28 27.99
C TYR A 86 9.92 16.89 27.45
N GLY A 87 11.00 16.90 28.25
CA GLY A 87 12.26 17.53 27.86
C GLY A 87 12.93 16.96 26.59
N GLY A 88 12.59 15.74 26.18
CA GLY A 88 13.08 15.12 24.95
C GLY A 88 12.19 15.33 23.72
N ASN A 89 11.01 15.95 23.88
CA ASN A 89 10.04 16.19 22.81
C ASN A 89 10.18 17.62 22.28
N GLY A 90 10.65 17.78 21.04
CA GLY A 90 10.81 19.06 20.35
C GLY A 90 9.51 19.85 20.23
N ALA A 91 8.36 19.18 20.17
CA ALA A 91 7.05 19.84 19.99
C ALA A 91 6.65 20.74 21.17
N VAL A 92 7.25 20.59 22.35
CA VAL A 92 6.96 21.46 23.51
C VAL A 92 7.86 22.68 23.61
N TYR A 93 8.78 22.87 22.65
CA TYR A 93 9.67 24.02 22.55
C TYR A 93 9.20 24.94 21.41
N LEU A 94 8.86 26.19 21.70
CA LEU A 94 8.42 27.08 20.61
C LEU A 94 9.57 27.38 19.61
N GLU A 95 10.83 27.38 20.07
CA GLU A 95 12.03 27.51 19.23
C GLU A 95 12.07 26.47 18.10
N SER A 96 11.58 25.24 18.31
CA SER A 96 11.59 24.23 17.24
C SER A 96 10.83 24.69 16.00
N VAL A 97 9.68 25.34 16.21
CA VAL A 97 8.83 25.86 15.16
C VAL A 97 9.42 27.16 14.61
N LEU A 98 9.78 28.10 15.48
CA LEU A 98 10.30 29.41 15.07
C LEU A 98 11.61 29.32 14.28
N ARG A 99 12.46 28.32 14.52
CA ARG A 99 13.69 28.11 13.74
C ARG A 99 13.45 27.58 12.32
N ASN A 100 12.26 27.04 12.06
CA ASN A 100 11.97 26.26 10.86
C ASN A 100 10.75 26.78 10.09
N VAL A 101 9.98 27.71 10.63
CA VAL A 101 8.77 28.25 9.97
C VAL A 101 9.11 29.20 8.81
N ASP A 102 8.23 29.29 7.82
CA ASP A 102 8.24 30.38 6.84
C ASP A 102 7.89 31.71 7.52
N TRP A 103 8.92 32.49 7.84
CA TRP A 103 8.79 33.73 8.60
C TRP A 103 7.92 34.81 7.94
N PRO A 104 8.05 35.09 6.63
CA PRO A 104 7.16 36.03 5.95
C PRO A 104 5.67 35.73 6.19
N SER A 105 5.20 34.51 5.91
CA SER A 105 3.77 34.19 6.09
C SER A 105 3.38 34.11 7.57
N PHE A 106 4.27 33.64 8.45
CA PHE A 106 4.05 33.67 9.89
C PHE A 106 3.85 35.10 10.41
N THR A 107 4.70 36.04 10.02
CA THR A 107 4.61 37.45 10.42
C THR A 107 3.35 38.11 9.87
N ASP A 108 2.96 37.81 8.63
CA ASP A 108 1.73 38.34 8.02
C ASP A 108 0.47 37.91 8.80
N CYS A 109 0.40 36.66 9.25
CA CYS A 109 -0.74 36.12 9.98
C CYS A 109 -0.72 36.42 11.48
N TRP A 110 0.46 36.39 12.11
CA TRP A 110 0.60 36.31 13.57
C TRP A 110 1.57 37.31 14.19
N GLY A 111 2.23 38.17 13.39
CA GLY A 111 3.29 39.07 13.86
C GLY A 111 2.91 39.91 15.08
N THR A 112 1.80 40.64 15.00
CA THR A 112 1.31 41.47 16.12
C THR A 112 1.03 40.66 17.38
N SER A 113 0.35 39.52 17.25
CA SER A 113 0.05 38.64 18.40
C SER A 113 1.33 38.05 19.00
N PHE A 114 2.29 37.66 18.15
CA PHE A 114 3.57 37.11 18.57
C PHE A 114 4.43 38.15 19.30
N ASP A 115 4.41 39.40 18.83
CA ASP A 115 5.12 40.50 19.47
C ASP A 115 4.59 40.77 20.88
N ILE A 116 3.26 40.78 21.04
CA ILE A 116 2.58 40.95 22.33
C ILE A 116 2.87 39.76 23.26
N ALA A 117 2.68 38.53 22.77
CA ALA A 117 2.77 37.33 23.61
C ALA A 117 4.19 36.96 24.00
N ILE A 118 5.17 37.19 23.12
CA ILE A 118 6.51 36.57 23.18
C ILE A 118 7.61 37.61 22.95
N ALA A 119 7.67 38.25 21.78
CA ALA A 119 8.89 38.91 21.33
C ALA A 119 9.31 40.08 22.22
N ALA A 120 8.34 40.88 22.69
CA ALA A 120 8.61 42.02 23.57
C ALA A 120 9.33 41.60 24.87
N ASP A 121 8.82 40.58 25.54
CA ASP A 121 9.40 40.09 26.79
C ASP A 121 10.64 39.23 26.58
N ALA A 122 10.69 38.41 25.53
CA ALA A 122 11.86 37.61 25.21
C ALA A 122 13.10 38.50 24.98
N SER A 123 12.91 39.67 24.35
CA SER A 123 14.00 40.62 24.10
C SER A 123 14.62 41.23 25.36
N THR A 124 13.84 41.32 26.46
CA THR A 124 14.26 41.98 27.71
C THR A 124 14.66 40.98 28.80
N LEU A 125 13.97 39.84 28.88
CA LEU A 125 14.20 38.83 29.92
C LEU A 125 15.39 37.92 29.61
N MET A 126 15.75 37.78 28.34
CA MET A 126 16.88 36.95 27.90
C MET A 126 18.11 37.82 27.62
N ALA A 127 19.27 37.45 28.17
CA ALA A 127 20.51 38.23 28.07
C ALA A 127 20.95 38.57 26.62
N ASN A 128 20.59 37.74 25.64
CA ASN A 128 20.82 37.97 24.20
C ASN A 128 19.51 37.85 23.39
N GLY A 129 18.36 38.18 23.99
CA GLY A 129 17.03 37.89 23.43
C GLY A 129 16.79 38.49 22.05
N ALA A 130 17.13 39.76 21.85
CA ALA A 130 16.98 40.41 20.54
C ALA A 130 17.81 39.75 19.44
N THR A 131 19.06 39.37 19.75
CA THR A 131 19.94 38.66 18.82
C THR A 131 19.45 37.24 18.56
N TRP A 132 18.94 36.56 19.60
CA TRP A 132 18.33 35.23 19.47
C TRP A 132 17.10 35.28 18.54
N LEU A 133 16.16 36.20 18.76
CA LEU A 133 14.98 36.39 17.90
C LEU A 133 15.38 36.63 16.43
N ALA A 134 16.34 37.52 16.19
CA ALA A 134 16.85 37.79 14.84
C ALA A 134 17.52 36.57 14.19
N SER A 135 18.11 35.67 14.99
CA SER A 135 18.73 34.43 14.48
C SER A 135 17.71 33.38 14.04
N LEU A 136 16.48 33.41 14.56
CA LEU A 136 15.43 32.45 14.21
C LEU A 136 14.97 32.65 12.77
N SER A 137 14.80 33.90 12.33
CA SER A 137 14.35 34.25 10.97
C SER A 137 15.43 34.15 9.89
N THR A 138 16.69 34.03 10.30
CA THR A 138 17.85 33.92 9.41
C THR A 138 18.51 32.54 9.45
N ASN A 139 17.84 31.54 10.04
CA ASN A 139 18.38 30.19 10.14
C ASN A 139 18.52 29.54 8.76
N THR A 140 19.76 29.24 8.34
CA THR A 140 20.07 28.57 7.06
C THR A 140 20.70 27.18 7.25
N LEU A 141 20.60 26.58 8.44
CA LEU A 141 21.17 25.25 8.69
C LEU A 141 20.54 24.20 7.77
N SER A 142 21.35 23.24 7.29
CA SER A 142 20.80 22.07 6.60
C SER A 142 19.92 21.26 7.56
N ILE A 143 18.99 20.47 7.03
CA ILE A 143 18.13 19.59 7.87
C ILE A 143 19.00 18.70 8.78
N SER A 144 20.11 18.16 8.25
CA SER A 144 21.03 17.32 9.03
C SER A 144 21.75 18.07 10.15
N ASP A 145 22.10 19.35 9.96
CA ASP A 145 22.72 20.18 10.99
C ASP A 145 21.70 20.59 12.05
N GLU A 146 20.47 20.90 11.64
CA GLU A 146 19.38 21.26 12.54
C GLU A 146 18.98 20.06 13.43
N VAL A 147 18.93 18.84 12.87
CA VAL A 147 18.75 17.60 13.66
C VAL A 147 19.85 17.46 14.72
N ARG A 148 21.12 17.66 14.33
CA ARG A 148 22.26 17.60 15.27
C ARG A 148 22.16 18.67 16.35
N TYR A 149 21.67 19.86 16.00
CA TYR A 149 21.44 20.95 16.95
C TYR A 149 20.34 20.57 17.96
N TRP A 150 19.21 20.01 17.53
CA TRP A 150 18.15 19.54 18.42
C TRP A 150 18.66 18.43 19.35
N GLN A 151 19.37 17.45 18.80
CA GLN A 151 19.96 16.35 19.57
C GLN A 151 20.98 16.83 20.60
N SER A 152 21.75 17.88 20.30
CA SER A 152 22.68 18.48 21.28
C SER A 152 21.97 19.10 22.50
N HIS A 153 20.67 19.39 22.40
CA HIS A 153 19.83 19.85 23.49
C HIS A 153 18.99 18.72 24.12
N GLY A 154 19.29 17.47 23.78
CA GLY A 154 18.60 16.29 24.32
C GLY A 154 17.22 16.02 23.70
N ILE A 155 16.90 16.65 22.56
CA ILE A 155 15.65 16.44 21.84
C ILE A 155 15.80 15.24 20.90
N SER A 156 14.91 14.27 21.04
CA SER A 156 14.94 13.01 20.26
C SER A 156 13.68 12.74 19.46
N THR A 157 12.55 13.36 19.82
CA THR A 157 11.26 13.18 19.15
C THR A 157 10.57 14.52 18.93
N TYR A 158 9.58 14.56 18.05
CA TYR A 158 8.67 15.67 17.85
C TYR A 158 7.25 15.09 17.75
N THR A 159 6.54 15.07 18.88
CA THR A 159 5.24 14.41 19.02
C THR A 159 4.20 15.42 19.47
N THR A 160 3.17 15.63 18.65
CA THR A 160 2.07 16.54 18.92
C THR A 160 1.01 15.90 19.83
N GLN A 161 0.17 16.73 20.43
CA GLN A 161 -0.93 16.32 21.28
C GLN A 161 -2.10 15.77 20.46
N TRP A 162 -2.81 14.81 21.04
CA TRP A 162 -4.04 14.29 20.46
C TRP A 162 -5.13 15.36 20.48
N GLN A 163 -5.94 15.40 19.41
CA GLN A 163 -7.04 16.34 19.28
C GLN A 163 -8.15 15.80 18.36
N ASN A 164 -9.31 16.47 18.38
CA ASN A 164 -10.44 16.18 17.48
C ASN A 164 -11.01 17.37 16.69
N TYR A 165 -10.35 18.53 16.72
CA TYR A 165 -10.68 19.69 15.89
C TYR A 165 -10.03 19.67 14.50
N LYS A 166 -9.25 18.63 14.17
CA LYS A 166 -8.76 18.33 12.82
C LYS A 166 -8.98 16.86 12.49
N THR A 167 -9.45 16.60 11.28
CA THR A 167 -9.30 15.31 10.62
C THR A 167 -7.91 15.26 10.02
N LEU A 168 -7.08 14.33 10.47
CA LEU A 168 -5.71 14.21 9.97
C LEU A 168 -5.70 13.51 8.61
N GLY A 169 -5.12 14.18 7.63
CA GLY A 169 -5.01 13.70 6.27
C GLY A 169 -3.87 12.69 6.10
N LEU A 170 -4.13 11.66 5.29
CA LEU A 170 -3.14 10.65 4.92
C LEU A 170 -3.44 10.16 3.50
N HIS A 171 -2.48 10.38 2.61
CA HIS A 171 -2.42 9.75 1.30
C HIS A 171 -1.39 8.63 1.37
N ASP A 172 -1.77 7.39 1.14
CA ASP A 172 -0.87 6.25 1.25
C ASP A 172 -1.06 5.32 0.05
N ALA A 173 0.05 4.96 -0.58
CA ALA A 173 0.09 4.14 -1.78
C ALA A 173 1.19 3.07 -1.67
N PHE A 174 1.07 2.03 -2.49
CA PHE A 174 2.13 1.06 -2.72
C PHE A 174 2.39 0.96 -4.23
N SER A 175 3.60 0.58 -4.62
CA SER A 175 3.90 0.39 -6.04
C SER A 175 3.89 -1.07 -6.45
N VAL A 176 3.50 -1.33 -7.70
CA VAL A 176 3.75 -2.60 -8.39
C VAL A 176 4.87 -2.43 -9.40
N GLU A 177 5.92 -3.23 -9.29
CA GLU A 177 7.09 -3.19 -10.19
C GLU A 177 7.01 -4.25 -11.29
N ASN A 178 7.10 -3.81 -12.56
CA ASN A 178 7.04 -4.67 -13.73
C ASN A 178 8.42 -5.18 -14.19
N ALA A 179 8.46 -5.97 -15.27
CA ALA A 179 9.70 -6.58 -15.79
C ALA A 179 10.77 -5.57 -16.28
N PHE A 180 10.39 -4.31 -16.52
CA PHE A 180 11.31 -3.24 -16.89
C PHE A 180 11.85 -2.46 -15.68
N GLY A 181 11.39 -2.79 -14.46
CA GLY A 181 11.72 -2.03 -13.25
C GLY A 181 10.90 -0.73 -13.11
N MET A 182 9.83 -0.57 -13.91
CA MET A 182 8.93 0.57 -13.77
C MET A 182 7.92 0.28 -12.66
N GLN A 183 7.74 1.26 -11.79
CA GLN A 183 6.84 1.21 -10.64
C GLN A 183 5.56 2.02 -10.94
N TYR A 184 4.42 1.43 -10.60
CA TYR A 184 3.10 2.07 -10.73
C TYR A 184 2.40 2.08 -9.38
N ASP A 185 2.00 3.26 -8.94
CA ASP A 185 1.39 3.45 -7.62
C ASP A 185 -0.10 3.09 -7.64
N LEU A 186 -0.51 2.35 -6.62
CA LEU A 186 -1.87 1.96 -6.33
C LEU A 186 -2.24 2.49 -4.94
N THR A 187 -3.38 3.16 -4.85
CA THR A 187 -3.81 3.82 -3.62
C THR A 187 -4.27 2.80 -2.57
N LEU A 188 -3.71 2.86 -1.36
CA LEU A 188 -4.20 2.09 -0.18
C LEU A 188 -5.27 2.86 0.59
N ARG A 189 -5.14 4.19 0.64
CA ARG A 189 -6.08 5.10 1.31
C ARG A 189 -5.77 6.53 0.88
N SER A 190 -6.80 7.36 0.90
CA SER A 190 -6.67 8.79 0.62
C SER A 190 -7.72 9.53 1.45
N VAL A 191 -7.26 10.31 2.42
CA VAL A 191 -8.10 11.19 3.25
C VAL A 191 -7.43 12.55 3.31
N ASN A 192 -8.16 13.60 2.99
CA ASN A 192 -7.63 14.97 3.06
C ASN A 192 -7.69 15.50 4.49
N GLY A 193 -6.70 16.32 4.85
CA GLY A 193 -6.71 17.09 6.10
C GLY A 193 -7.84 18.11 6.10
N SER A 194 -8.55 18.25 7.22
CA SER A 194 -9.61 19.25 7.36
C SER A 194 -9.80 19.72 8.79
N TYR A 195 -10.14 21.00 8.96
CA TYR A 195 -10.53 21.57 10.25
C TYR A 195 -11.98 21.25 10.59
N ARG A 196 -12.22 20.93 11.86
CA ARG A 196 -13.50 20.59 12.50
C ARG A 196 -13.78 21.45 13.73
N VAL A 197 -13.40 22.72 13.65
CA VAL A 197 -13.50 23.73 14.71
C VAL A 197 -14.87 23.77 15.37
N ALA A 198 -15.95 23.83 14.58
CA ALA A 198 -17.31 23.95 15.10
C ALA A 198 -17.80 22.73 15.89
N THR A 199 -17.19 21.55 15.66
CA THR A 199 -17.54 20.30 16.34
C THR A 199 -16.46 19.87 17.34
N SER A 200 -15.48 20.72 17.62
CA SER A 200 -14.39 20.41 18.55
C SER A 200 -14.91 20.20 19.96
N THR A 201 -14.51 19.11 20.60
CA THR A 201 -14.76 18.88 22.02
C THR A 201 -13.48 18.85 22.84
N SER A 202 -12.33 18.54 22.22
CA SER A 202 -11.01 18.47 22.86
C SER A 202 -10.42 19.81 23.30
N TRP A 203 -10.90 20.95 22.76
CA TRP A 203 -10.41 22.29 23.13
C TRP A 203 -10.55 22.66 24.61
N LYS A 204 -11.40 21.94 25.36
CA LYS A 204 -11.47 22.09 26.82
C LYS A 204 -10.16 21.68 27.51
N MET A 205 -9.38 20.77 26.93
CA MET A 205 -8.11 20.33 27.51
C MET A 205 -6.98 21.32 27.22
N TYR A 206 -6.82 21.67 25.94
CA TYR A 206 -6.03 22.80 25.46
C TYR A 206 -6.48 23.15 24.03
N TRP A 207 -6.68 24.43 23.74
CA TRP A 207 -7.33 24.89 22.50
C TRP A 207 -6.41 25.13 21.30
N SER A 208 -5.07 25.12 21.48
CA SER A 208 -3.99 25.50 20.55
C SER A 208 -3.33 26.86 20.83
N PHE A 209 -2.11 27.02 20.33
CA PHE A 209 -1.35 28.26 20.42
C PHE A 209 -1.97 29.37 19.54
N ALA A 210 -2.62 29.02 18.44
CA ALA A 210 -3.39 29.95 17.62
C ALA A 210 -4.46 30.68 18.45
N SER A 211 -5.15 29.95 19.33
CA SER A 211 -6.15 30.53 20.23
C SER A 211 -5.52 31.39 21.34
N ASP A 212 -4.34 31.01 21.86
CA ASP A 212 -3.58 31.86 22.79
C ASP A 212 -3.18 33.19 22.13
N LEU A 213 -2.65 33.14 20.89
CA LEU A 213 -2.25 34.31 20.11
C LEU A 213 -3.45 35.21 19.74
N TRP A 214 -4.59 34.62 19.42
CA TRP A 214 -5.84 35.35 19.22
C TRP A 214 -6.28 36.05 20.51
N ALA A 215 -6.23 35.35 21.65
CA ALA A 215 -6.70 35.87 22.93
C ALA A 215 -5.83 37.05 23.42
N VAL A 216 -4.50 37.00 23.27
CA VAL A 216 -3.65 38.14 23.65
C VAL A 216 -3.87 39.38 22.80
N ALA A 217 -4.28 39.24 21.54
CA ALA A 217 -4.48 40.37 20.64
C ALA A 217 -5.92 40.93 20.66
N THR A 218 -6.89 40.17 21.20
CA THR A 218 -8.31 40.53 21.15
C THR A 218 -8.76 41.18 22.45
N ASN A 219 -9.24 42.43 22.37
CA ASN A 219 -9.82 43.13 23.52
C ASN A 219 -11.03 42.36 24.08
N GLY A 220 -11.10 42.22 25.40
CA GLY A 220 -12.19 41.52 26.09
C GLY A 220 -12.06 40.00 26.15
N SER A 221 -10.97 39.41 25.64
CA SER A 221 -10.67 37.98 25.74
C SER A 221 -10.38 37.48 27.17
N GLY A 222 -10.06 38.40 28.09
CA GLY A 222 -9.55 38.09 29.43
C GLY A 222 -8.03 38.12 29.55
N MET A 223 -7.28 38.08 28.44
CA MET A 223 -5.80 38.12 28.45
C MET A 223 -5.19 39.08 27.42
N SER A 224 -5.97 40.05 26.97
CA SER A 224 -5.51 41.06 26.01
C SER A 224 -4.28 41.82 26.51
N GLY A 225 -3.26 41.95 25.67
CA GLY A 225 -2.00 42.62 25.99
C GLY A 225 -1.11 41.90 27.02
N GLN A 226 -1.43 40.64 27.36
CA GLN A 226 -0.66 39.85 28.32
C GLN A 226 0.38 38.98 27.64
N SER A 227 1.42 38.64 28.39
CA SER A 227 2.53 37.79 27.94
C SER A 227 2.26 36.32 28.20
N LEU A 228 2.76 35.44 27.33
CA LEU A 228 2.72 33.99 27.50
C LEU A 228 4.00 33.44 28.16
N ILE A 229 4.95 34.31 28.53
CA ILE A 229 6.19 33.94 29.23
C ILE A 229 5.97 34.04 30.74
N ARG A 230 6.18 32.94 31.47
CA ARG A 230 5.92 32.84 32.92
C ARG A 230 6.70 33.88 33.75
N GLN A 231 7.95 34.15 33.36
CA GLN A 231 8.84 35.09 34.04
C GLN A 231 8.42 36.56 33.83
N SER A 232 7.53 36.86 32.88
CA SER A 232 7.06 38.21 32.62
C SER A 232 6.29 38.81 33.80
N GLY A 233 6.47 40.12 34.02
CA GLY A 233 5.71 40.88 35.02
C GLY A 233 4.20 40.90 34.77
N HIS A 234 3.77 40.68 33.53
CA HIS A 234 2.37 40.70 33.08
C HIS A 234 1.97 39.37 32.41
N PHE A 235 2.52 38.26 32.92
CA PHE A 235 2.16 36.90 32.49
C PHE A 235 0.66 36.63 32.60
N ALA A 236 0.08 36.08 31.53
CA ALA A 236 -1.36 35.95 31.36
C ALA A 236 -2.05 35.12 32.45
N PHE A 237 -1.37 34.07 32.93
CA PHE A 237 -1.91 33.13 33.91
C PHE A 237 -1.42 33.37 35.33
N ARG A 238 -0.92 34.57 35.65
CA ARG A 238 -0.44 34.92 36.99
C ARG A 238 -1.57 34.99 38.02
N ASN A 239 -2.70 35.59 37.64
CA ASN A 239 -3.87 35.82 38.52
C ASN A 239 -5.16 35.14 38.02
N GLN A 240 -5.08 34.38 36.93
CA GLN A 240 -6.23 33.68 36.33
C GLN A 240 -5.75 32.35 35.73
N SER A 241 -6.64 31.38 35.60
CA SER A 241 -6.35 30.12 34.91
C SER A 241 -6.83 30.17 33.46
N LEU A 242 -6.27 29.31 32.60
CA LEU A 242 -6.80 29.14 31.25
C LEU A 242 -8.26 28.66 31.28
N GLU A 243 -8.68 27.87 32.29
CA GLU A 243 -10.09 27.50 32.50
C GLU A 243 -11.01 28.72 32.62
N THR A 244 -10.60 29.78 33.32
CA THR A 244 -11.40 31.02 33.42
C THR A 244 -11.55 31.69 32.04
N ILE A 245 -10.49 31.73 31.25
CA ILE A 245 -10.49 32.31 29.90
C ILE A 245 -11.35 31.47 28.94
N LEU A 246 -11.25 30.14 29.01
CA LEU A 246 -12.11 29.22 28.29
C LEU A 246 -13.59 29.39 28.69
N GLY A 247 -13.85 29.73 29.95
CA GLY A 247 -15.16 30.12 30.46
C GLY A 247 -15.71 31.40 29.83
N LEU A 248 -14.88 32.45 29.77
CA LEU A 248 -15.24 33.74 29.15
C LEU A 248 -15.53 33.60 27.64
N ASN A 249 -14.78 32.75 26.95
CA ASN A 249 -14.97 32.47 25.53
C ASN A 249 -16.19 31.56 25.25
N GLY A 250 -16.66 30.81 26.25
CA GLY A 250 -17.76 29.85 26.12
C GLY A 250 -17.35 28.44 25.68
N THR A 251 -16.04 28.13 25.62
CA THR A 251 -15.53 26.78 25.32
C THR A 251 -15.81 25.81 26.49
N VAL A 252 -15.69 26.30 27.73
CA VAL A 252 -16.06 25.58 28.96
C VAL A 252 -17.25 26.32 29.58
N PRO A 253 -18.33 25.63 29.99
CA PRO A 253 -19.46 26.32 30.64
C PRO A 253 -19.05 26.88 32.01
N ALA A 254 -19.51 28.09 32.33
CA ALA A 254 -19.34 28.71 33.64
C ALA A 254 -20.72 29.11 34.21
N PRO A 255 -21.13 28.63 35.40
CA PRO A 255 -20.41 27.69 36.28
C PRO A 255 -20.25 26.28 35.68
N LEU A 256 -19.28 25.53 36.20
CA LEU A 256 -19.11 24.12 35.83
C LEU A 256 -20.33 23.30 36.27
N ASN A 257 -20.79 22.42 35.40
CA ASN A 257 -21.81 21.44 35.71
C ASN A 257 -21.25 20.29 36.57
N ALA A 258 -22.09 19.36 37.01
CA ALA A 258 -21.67 18.37 38.00
C ALA A 258 -20.55 17.46 37.49
N VAL A 259 -20.60 17.05 36.21
CA VAL A 259 -19.57 16.20 35.60
C VAL A 259 -18.24 16.95 35.43
N PHE A 260 -18.29 18.19 34.93
CA PHE A 260 -17.07 18.99 34.75
C PHE A 260 -16.48 19.45 36.09
N ALA A 261 -17.31 19.69 37.11
CA ALA A 261 -16.83 19.93 38.46
C ALA A 261 -16.09 18.70 39.02
N GLU A 262 -16.61 17.49 38.78
CA GLU A 262 -15.95 16.24 39.16
C GLU A 262 -14.65 16.01 38.36
N PHE A 263 -14.64 16.29 37.06
CA PHE A 263 -13.41 16.28 36.26
C PHE A 263 -12.37 17.26 36.83
N HIS A 264 -12.75 18.50 37.12
CA HIS A 264 -11.87 19.50 37.72
C HIS A 264 -11.33 19.04 39.08
N ARG A 265 -12.18 18.38 39.89
CA ARG A 265 -11.79 17.85 41.20
C ARG A 265 -10.75 16.73 41.05
N ALA A 266 -11.01 15.76 40.18
CA ALA A 266 -10.21 14.55 40.00
C ALA A 266 -8.92 14.79 39.18
N MET A 267 -9.03 15.51 38.06
CA MET A 267 -7.93 15.74 37.11
C MET A 267 -7.27 17.11 37.31
N GLY A 268 -8.03 18.15 37.66
CA GLY A 268 -7.53 19.53 37.72
C GLY A 268 -8.15 20.42 36.65
N PRO A 269 -7.72 21.70 36.57
CA PRO A 269 -8.40 22.68 35.75
C PRO A 269 -8.28 22.41 34.24
N PHE A 270 -9.36 22.69 33.53
CA PHE A 270 -9.37 22.73 32.07
C PHE A 270 -8.31 23.71 31.52
N GLY A 271 -7.84 23.47 30.30
CA GLY A 271 -6.73 24.22 29.72
C GLY A 271 -5.33 23.74 30.15
N SER A 272 -5.20 22.94 31.22
CA SER A 272 -3.90 22.45 31.74
C SER A 272 -3.70 20.93 31.58
N VAL A 273 -4.49 20.31 30.71
CA VAL A 273 -4.52 18.85 30.50
C VAL A 273 -3.89 18.51 29.16
N ASP A 274 -2.86 17.68 29.17
CA ASP A 274 -2.18 17.21 27.97
C ASP A 274 -2.80 15.89 27.49
N LEU A 275 -3.07 15.79 26.18
CA LEU A 275 -3.60 14.59 25.54
C LEU A 275 -2.55 14.01 24.60
N TYR A 276 -2.26 12.73 24.68
CA TYR A 276 -1.37 12.05 23.74
C TYR A 276 -1.96 10.73 23.26
N TYR A 277 -1.78 10.42 21.98
CA TYR A 277 -2.02 9.07 21.48
C TYR A 277 -1.03 8.11 22.14
N MET A 278 -1.50 6.94 22.55
CA MET A 278 -0.66 5.87 23.08
C MET A 278 -0.69 4.69 22.11
N PRO A 279 0.45 4.31 21.52
CA PRO A 279 0.51 3.17 20.61
C PRO A 279 0.23 1.86 21.36
N SER A 280 -0.40 0.91 20.69
CA SER A 280 -0.56 -0.43 21.25
C SER A 280 0.80 -1.10 21.45
N PRO A 281 0.98 -1.91 22.53
CA PRO A 281 2.21 -2.64 22.73
C PRO A 281 2.57 -3.53 21.54
N SER A 282 3.84 -3.56 21.14
CA SER A 282 4.31 -4.39 20.02
C SER A 282 4.08 -5.89 20.27
N SER A 283 4.11 -6.32 21.52
CA SER A 283 3.79 -7.69 21.97
C SER A 283 2.36 -8.09 21.57
N LEU A 284 1.39 -7.18 21.71
CA LEU A 284 -0.01 -7.39 21.32
C LEU A 284 -0.15 -7.51 19.79
N GLY A 285 0.49 -6.61 19.03
CA GLY A 285 0.46 -6.65 17.56
C GLY A 285 1.08 -7.92 16.99
N MET A 286 2.20 -8.40 17.56
CA MET A 286 2.81 -9.67 17.16
C MET A 286 1.93 -10.87 17.50
N LEU A 287 1.29 -10.89 18.68
CA LEU A 287 0.38 -11.97 19.07
C LEU A 287 -0.84 -12.04 18.14
N GLN A 288 -1.44 -10.89 17.83
CA GLN A 288 -2.57 -10.80 16.89
C GLN A 288 -2.19 -11.32 15.51
N ARG A 289 -1.08 -10.83 14.94
CA ARG A 289 -0.60 -11.27 13.62
C ARG A 289 -0.45 -12.79 13.59
N ASP A 290 0.23 -13.39 14.58
CA ASP A 290 0.51 -14.82 14.56
C ASP A 290 -0.75 -15.69 14.74
N VAL A 291 -1.75 -15.22 15.49
CA VAL A 291 -3.06 -15.90 15.61
C VAL A 291 -3.85 -15.80 14.31
N LEU A 292 -3.90 -14.62 13.69
CA LEU A 292 -4.66 -14.41 12.44
C LEU A 292 -4.01 -15.09 11.23
N GLU A 293 -2.68 -15.08 11.13
CA GLU A 293 -1.93 -15.83 10.10
C GLU A 293 -2.17 -17.34 10.23
N ARG A 294 -2.27 -17.85 11.48
CA ARG A 294 -2.64 -19.24 11.72
C ARG A 294 -4.08 -19.52 11.34
N LEU A 295 -5.01 -18.63 11.69
CA LEU A 295 -6.40 -18.73 11.29
C LEU A 295 -6.55 -18.76 9.75
N GLY A 296 -5.85 -17.88 9.03
CA GLY A 296 -5.83 -17.88 7.57
C GLY A 296 -5.35 -19.22 6.99
N SER A 297 -4.24 -19.74 7.55
CA SER A 297 -3.72 -21.06 7.16
C SER A 297 -4.74 -22.20 7.39
N ILE A 298 -5.51 -22.14 8.48
CA ILE A 298 -6.58 -23.10 8.78
C ILE A 298 -7.74 -22.97 7.78
N LEU A 299 -8.16 -21.74 7.47
CA LEU A 299 -9.28 -21.48 6.55
C LEU A 299 -8.95 -21.87 5.12
N ALA A 300 -7.70 -21.71 4.69
CA ALA A 300 -7.23 -22.13 3.37
C ALA A 300 -6.98 -23.66 3.26
N ASN A 301 -7.03 -24.40 4.36
CA ASN A 301 -6.73 -25.84 4.37
C ASN A 301 -7.94 -26.66 3.91
N GLY A 302 -8.01 -26.94 2.61
CA GLY A 302 -9.05 -27.77 1.99
C GLY A 302 -8.78 -29.27 2.09
N THR A 303 -9.84 -30.06 1.99
CA THR A 303 -9.74 -31.52 1.79
C THR A 303 -9.64 -31.84 0.30
N GLY A 304 -9.10 -33.02 -0.06
CA GLY A 304 -8.92 -33.44 -1.46
C GLY A 304 -10.21 -33.50 -2.31
N ASN A 305 -11.38 -33.41 -1.68
CA ASN A 305 -12.69 -33.37 -2.34
C ASN A 305 -13.19 -31.92 -2.57
N GLY A 306 -12.39 -30.89 -2.31
CA GLY A 306 -12.77 -29.48 -2.46
C GLY A 306 -13.65 -28.94 -1.32
N SER A 307 -13.77 -29.67 -0.20
CA SER A 307 -14.50 -29.22 0.99
C SER A 307 -13.58 -28.56 2.01
N TYR A 308 -14.02 -27.43 2.57
CA TYR A 308 -13.28 -26.63 3.56
C TYR A 308 -14.02 -26.67 4.90
N ALA A 309 -13.65 -27.62 5.76
CA ALA A 309 -14.32 -27.84 7.03
C ALA A 309 -14.31 -26.59 7.92
N ALA A 310 -13.16 -25.91 8.05
CA ALA A 310 -13.04 -24.70 8.86
C ALA A 310 -13.95 -23.56 8.38
N GLN A 311 -14.09 -23.40 7.06
CA GLN A 311 -14.98 -22.38 6.48
C GLN A 311 -16.45 -22.71 6.73
N ASN A 312 -16.85 -23.97 6.58
CA ASN A 312 -18.22 -24.42 6.86
C ASN A 312 -18.57 -24.25 8.35
N HIS A 313 -17.63 -24.55 9.26
CA HIS A 313 -17.82 -24.27 10.67
C HIS A 313 -17.94 -22.77 10.93
N LEU A 314 -17.03 -21.95 10.38
CA LEU A 314 -17.04 -20.49 10.54
C LEU A 314 -18.36 -19.85 10.06
N ALA A 315 -18.89 -20.31 8.93
CA ALA A 315 -20.16 -19.80 8.38
C ALA A 315 -21.38 -20.11 9.26
N ASN A 316 -21.30 -21.14 10.11
CA ASN A 316 -22.36 -21.55 11.03
C ASN A 316 -22.10 -21.10 12.48
N VAL A 317 -21.02 -20.35 12.75
CA VAL A 317 -20.76 -19.81 14.08
C VAL A 317 -21.88 -18.85 14.46
N ILE A 318 -22.48 -19.10 15.63
CA ILE A 318 -23.40 -18.17 16.25
C ILE A 318 -22.55 -17.04 16.84
N LEU A 319 -22.76 -15.83 16.33
CA LEU A 319 -22.03 -14.65 16.78
C LEU A 319 -23.00 -13.55 17.16
N MET A 320 -22.80 -12.95 18.33
CA MET A 320 -23.47 -11.70 18.66
C MET A 320 -23.04 -10.61 17.67
N SER A 321 -23.94 -9.67 17.34
CA SER A 321 -23.56 -8.49 16.55
C SER A 321 -22.77 -7.48 17.37
N SER A 322 -23.09 -7.38 18.66
CA SER A 322 -22.43 -6.48 19.60
C SER A 322 -22.56 -6.96 21.04
N MET A 323 -21.64 -6.53 21.90
CA MET A 323 -21.64 -6.78 23.34
C MET A 323 -21.61 -5.46 24.12
N SER A 324 -22.25 -5.44 25.28
CA SER A 324 -22.28 -4.34 26.26
C SER A 324 -21.73 -4.82 27.61
N PRO A 325 -20.40 -4.99 27.73
CA PRO A 325 -19.80 -5.39 29.00
C PRO A 325 -19.78 -4.24 30.00
N VAL A 326 -20.25 -4.46 31.22
CA VAL A 326 -20.19 -3.48 32.32
C VAL A 326 -19.34 -4.04 33.46
N PRO A 327 -18.27 -3.33 33.87
CA PRO A 327 -17.48 -3.68 35.04
C PRO A 327 -18.28 -3.76 36.34
N LYS A 328 -17.89 -4.66 37.24
CA LYS A 328 -18.53 -4.80 38.56
C LYS A 328 -18.46 -3.55 39.43
N ALA A 329 -17.45 -2.70 39.22
CA ALA A 329 -17.31 -1.42 39.92
C ALA A 329 -18.46 -0.45 39.60
N LEU A 330 -19.13 -0.61 38.44
CA LEU A 330 -20.28 0.16 38.00
C LEU A 330 -21.56 -0.57 38.38
N ASP A 331 -21.79 -0.70 39.68
CA ASP A 331 -22.99 -1.36 40.24
C ASP A 331 -24.27 -0.62 39.78
N ARG A 332 -25.11 -1.34 39.04
CA ARG A 332 -26.38 -0.86 38.48
C ARG A 332 -27.41 -0.41 39.52
N ASP A 333 -27.29 -0.87 40.76
CA ASP A 333 -28.23 -0.54 41.83
C ASP A 333 -27.75 0.69 42.63
N GLN A 334 -26.46 1.02 42.55
CA GLN A 334 -25.85 2.14 43.29
C GLN A 334 -25.55 3.35 42.40
N TYR A 335 -25.36 3.14 41.10
CA TYR A 335 -24.89 4.17 40.18
C TYR A 335 -25.77 4.29 38.92
N LEU A 336 -25.91 5.52 38.45
CA LEU A 336 -26.44 5.84 37.13
C LEU A 336 -25.31 6.38 36.25
N CYS A 337 -25.34 6.04 34.97
CA CYS A 337 -24.36 6.48 34.00
C CYS A 337 -24.64 7.94 33.61
N SER A 338 -23.71 8.86 33.85
CA SER A 338 -23.87 10.29 33.51
C SER A 338 -23.25 10.64 32.16
N THR A 339 -22.06 10.12 31.86
CA THR A 339 -21.39 10.20 30.55
C THR A 339 -20.10 9.37 30.55
N GLY A 340 -19.68 8.87 29.38
CA GLY A 340 -18.40 8.18 29.18
C GLY A 340 -17.31 9.04 28.51
N ASN A 341 -17.64 10.29 28.17
CA ASN A 341 -16.78 11.17 27.39
C ASN A 341 -16.29 12.35 28.24
N ILE A 342 -14.97 12.47 28.39
CA ILE A 342 -14.32 13.49 29.23
C ILE A 342 -14.52 14.92 28.73
N PHE A 343 -14.90 15.07 27.45
CA PHE A 343 -15.13 16.37 26.84
C PHE A 343 -16.59 16.85 26.95
N CYS A 344 -17.48 16.00 27.47
CA CYS A 344 -18.91 16.21 27.45
C CYS A 344 -19.50 16.39 28.86
N PRO A 345 -20.54 17.22 28.99
CA PRO A 345 -21.25 17.40 30.24
C PRO A 345 -22.13 16.18 30.56
N GLU A 346 -22.81 16.18 31.71
CA GLU A 346 -23.87 15.21 31.97
C GLU A 346 -24.96 15.24 30.89
N VAL A 347 -25.51 14.06 30.58
CA VAL A 347 -26.69 13.97 29.72
C VAL A 347 -27.95 14.40 30.47
N ALA A 348 -28.99 14.80 29.72
CA ALA A 348 -30.26 15.24 30.30
C ALA A 348 -30.97 14.16 31.14
N SER A 349 -30.84 12.89 30.74
CA SER A 349 -31.40 11.75 31.46
C SER A 349 -30.33 10.66 31.60
N PRO A 350 -29.66 10.54 32.76
CA PRO A 350 -28.73 9.45 33.00
C PRO A 350 -29.50 8.12 32.97
N PHE A 351 -28.89 7.07 32.43
CA PHE A 351 -29.52 5.75 32.35
C PHE A 351 -28.81 4.73 33.25
N ASN A 352 -29.50 3.64 33.55
CA ASN A 352 -29.01 2.59 34.42
C ASN A 352 -28.00 1.69 33.70
N PHE A 353 -26.90 1.30 34.37
CA PHE A 353 -25.87 0.42 33.79
C PHE A 353 -26.39 -0.95 33.29
N SER A 354 -27.62 -1.34 33.62
CA SER A 354 -28.31 -2.48 32.99
C SER A 354 -28.49 -2.32 31.46
N ALA A 355 -28.38 -1.10 30.94
CA ALA A 355 -28.43 -0.81 29.50
C ALA A 355 -27.02 -0.63 28.87
N GLY A 356 -25.94 -0.95 29.58
CA GLY A 356 -24.56 -0.79 29.12
C GLY A 356 -23.86 0.45 29.68
N MET A 357 -22.72 0.83 29.08
CA MET A 357 -21.98 2.05 29.41
C MET A 357 -22.28 3.17 28.42
N PHE A 358 -22.10 4.43 28.81
CA PHE A 358 -22.17 5.55 27.86
C PHE A 358 -20.97 5.57 26.92
N GLN A 359 -21.20 6.09 25.71
CA GLN A 359 -20.17 6.29 24.69
C GLN A 359 -18.91 6.94 25.26
N PHE A 360 -17.77 6.35 24.96
CA PHE A 360 -16.46 6.81 25.40
C PHE A 360 -16.01 8.08 24.66
N THR A 361 -14.89 8.64 25.12
CA THR A 361 -14.20 9.75 24.46
C THR A 361 -13.73 9.35 23.06
N GLY A 362 -13.78 10.23 22.06
CA GLY A 362 -13.20 9.92 20.74
C GLY A 362 -13.28 11.09 19.77
N VAL A 363 -12.71 10.89 18.57
CA VAL A 363 -12.66 11.95 17.55
C VAL A 363 -14.03 12.26 16.96
N ASP A 364 -14.83 11.24 16.71
CA ASP A 364 -16.17 11.39 16.15
C ASP A 364 -17.27 11.40 17.23
N ALA A 365 -16.88 11.42 18.51
CA ALA A 365 -17.79 11.41 19.64
C ALA A 365 -18.41 12.81 19.85
N THR A 366 -19.73 12.90 19.69
CA THR A 366 -20.50 14.13 19.91
C THR A 366 -21.01 14.21 21.34
N CYS A 367 -21.07 15.43 21.89
CA CYS A 367 -21.73 15.66 23.18
C CYS A 367 -23.26 15.76 23.01
N TYR A 368 -23.99 15.59 24.11
CA TYR A 368 -25.45 15.70 24.21
C TYR A 368 -26.26 14.61 23.49
N THR A 369 -25.59 13.63 22.88
CA THR A 369 -26.22 12.46 22.29
C THR A 369 -26.21 11.29 23.27
N THR A 370 -27.33 10.59 23.41
CA THR A 370 -27.41 9.42 24.28
C THR A 370 -27.10 8.13 23.52
N PHE A 371 -25.81 7.80 23.42
CA PHE A 371 -25.34 6.55 22.80
C PHE A 371 -24.70 5.61 23.82
N ASN A 372 -25.00 4.33 23.71
CA ASN A 372 -24.31 3.28 24.43
C ASN A 372 -22.97 2.98 23.76
N GLU A 373 -21.99 2.59 24.57
CA GLU A 373 -20.74 2.02 24.10
C GLU A 373 -20.90 0.52 23.87
N TRP A 374 -20.46 0.05 22.69
CA TRP A 374 -20.60 -1.35 22.28
C TRP A 374 -19.26 -1.92 21.86
N ILE A 375 -19.04 -3.20 22.06
CA ILE A 375 -18.00 -3.95 21.34
C ILE A 375 -18.67 -4.56 20.11
N VAL A 376 -18.27 -4.14 18.90
CA VAL A 376 -18.79 -4.71 17.65
C VAL A 376 -18.03 -6.01 17.37
N VAL A 377 -18.73 -7.13 17.47
CA VAL A 377 -18.09 -8.44 17.43
C VAL A 377 -17.87 -8.88 15.98
N THR A 378 -16.62 -9.18 15.64
CA THR A 378 -16.25 -9.81 14.37
C THR A 378 -15.72 -11.22 14.60
N PRO A 379 -15.81 -12.14 13.62
CA PRO A 379 -15.33 -13.51 13.82
C PRO A 379 -13.85 -13.58 14.21
N GLN A 380 -13.00 -12.75 13.58
CA GLN A 380 -11.57 -12.68 13.89
C GLN A 380 -11.31 -12.16 15.31
N GLN A 381 -12.04 -11.12 15.75
CA GLN A 381 -11.93 -10.59 17.11
C GLN A 381 -12.37 -11.62 18.15
N ALA A 382 -13.51 -12.30 17.93
CA ALA A 382 -14.04 -13.28 18.87
C ALA A 382 -13.11 -14.50 19.00
N ILE A 383 -12.61 -15.02 17.88
CA ILE A 383 -11.63 -16.12 17.87
C ILE A 383 -10.36 -15.71 18.62
N PHE A 384 -9.82 -14.52 18.32
CA PHE A 384 -8.65 -14.00 19.00
C PHE A 384 -8.88 -13.89 20.51
N ALA A 385 -9.98 -13.25 20.93
CA ALA A 385 -10.30 -13.03 22.34
C ALA A 385 -10.55 -14.35 23.09
N VAL A 386 -11.21 -15.35 22.48
CA VAL A 386 -11.42 -16.68 23.08
C VAL A 386 -10.09 -17.41 23.30
N ILE A 387 -9.15 -17.31 22.36
CA ILE A 387 -7.81 -17.92 22.47
C ILE A 387 -6.99 -17.22 23.57
N THR A 388 -6.90 -15.89 23.53
CA THR A 388 -5.98 -15.13 24.40
C THR A 388 -6.47 -15.04 25.86
N SER A 389 -7.78 -14.94 26.07
CA SER A 389 -8.38 -14.97 27.42
C SER A 389 -8.28 -16.35 28.09
N GLY A 390 -7.98 -17.41 27.33
CA GLY A 390 -7.91 -18.78 27.84
C GLY A 390 -9.27 -19.46 27.99
N VAL A 391 -10.36 -18.87 27.48
CA VAL A 391 -11.71 -19.47 27.53
C VAL A 391 -11.71 -20.84 26.84
N ALA A 392 -11.00 -20.99 25.71
CA ALA A 392 -10.90 -22.27 25.00
C ALA A 392 -10.16 -23.38 25.79
N LEU A 393 -9.34 -23.04 26.79
CA LEU A 393 -8.59 -24.02 27.59
C LEU A 393 -9.42 -24.62 28.73
N ALA A 394 -10.43 -23.89 29.22
CA ALA A 394 -11.33 -24.36 30.28
C ALA A 394 -12.79 -23.91 30.04
N PRO A 395 -13.45 -24.39 28.96
CA PRO A 395 -14.76 -23.88 28.54
C PRO A 395 -15.85 -23.96 29.61
N ALA A 396 -15.88 -25.06 30.36
CA ALA A 396 -16.95 -25.36 31.33
C ALA A 396 -17.15 -24.28 32.40
N THR A 397 -16.07 -23.58 32.78
CA THR A 397 -16.12 -22.49 33.77
C THR A 397 -15.93 -21.12 33.15
N GLN A 398 -15.13 -21.01 32.07
CA GLN A 398 -14.70 -19.73 31.53
C GLN A 398 -15.74 -19.08 30.61
N VAL A 399 -16.63 -19.84 29.96
CA VAL A 399 -17.68 -19.26 29.10
C VAL A 399 -18.66 -18.41 29.92
N ALA A 400 -19.15 -18.96 31.04
CA ALA A 400 -20.04 -18.22 31.95
C ALA A 400 -19.35 -17.00 32.56
N LEU A 401 -18.05 -17.10 32.88
CA LEU A 401 -17.28 -15.98 33.41
C LEU A 401 -17.10 -14.87 32.38
N ALA A 402 -16.78 -15.21 31.13
CA ALA A 402 -16.60 -14.27 30.03
C ALA A 402 -17.88 -13.47 29.72
N CYS A 403 -19.04 -14.11 29.87
CA CYS A 403 -20.35 -13.45 29.71
C CYS A 403 -20.87 -12.76 30.97
N GLY A 404 -20.18 -12.88 32.10
CA GLY A 404 -20.64 -12.32 33.37
C GLY A 404 -20.69 -10.78 33.41
N ALA A 405 -20.02 -10.11 32.46
CA ALA A 405 -20.05 -8.66 32.31
C ALA A 405 -21.13 -8.20 31.32
N GLU A 406 -21.70 -9.08 30.48
CA GLU A 406 -22.72 -8.71 29.49
C GLU A 406 -24.07 -8.46 30.17
N VAL A 407 -24.59 -7.25 30.04
CA VAL A 407 -25.81 -6.84 30.76
C VAL A 407 -27.09 -6.86 29.91
N ILE A 408 -26.98 -6.84 28.58
CA ILE A 408 -28.14 -6.70 27.69
C ILE A 408 -28.63 -8.05 27.18
N ALA A 409 -27.71 -8.90 26.74
CA ALA A 409 -28.06 -10.21 26.17
C ALA A 409 -27.12 -11.33 26.67
N PRO A 410 -27.14 -11.65 27.97
CA PRO A 410 -26.24 -12.65 28.57
C PRO A 410 -26.40 -14.04 27.96
N ASP A 411 -27.61 -14.50 27.68
CA ASP A 411 -27.86 -15.80 27.05
C ASP A 411 -27.27 -15.87 25.62
N GLY A 412 -27.45 -14.79 24.85
CA GLY A 412 -26.84 -14.67 23.52
C GLY A 412 -25.31 -14.67 23.57
N CYS A 413 -24.72 -14.10 24.63
CA CYS A 413 -23.27 -14.18 24.86
C CYS A 413 -22.83 -15.62 25.12
N LEU A 414 -23.56 -16.36 25.97
CA LEU A 414 -23.22 -17.76 26.29
C LEU A 414 -23.23 -18.62 25.02
N GLU A 415 -24.27 -18.51 24.21
CA GLU A 415 -24.38 -19.22 22.92
C GLU A 415 -23.25 -18.82 21.96
N SER A 416 -22.97 -17.51 21.86
CA SER A 416 -21.95 -17.00 20.95
C SER A 416 -20.54 -17.45 21.33
N ILE A 417 -20.13 -17.28 22.59
CA ILE A 417 -18.79 -17.68 23.04
C ILE A 417 -18.65 -19.21 23.00
N ALA A 418 -19.68 -19.97 23.36
CA ALA A 418 -19.65 -21.43 23.24
C ALA A 418 -19.45 -21.89 21.79
N SER A 419 -20.15 -21.28 20.82
CA SER A 419 -20.00 -21.58 19.40
C SER A 419 -18.59 -21.25 18.88
N VAL A 420 -18.00 -20.13 19.31
CA VAL A 420 -16.61 -19.77 18.96
C VAL A 420 -15.60 -20.74 19.58
N VAL A 421 -15.81 -21.16 20.83
CA VAL A 421 -14.97 -22.16 21.51
C VAL A 421 -14.99 -23.49 20.77
N GLU A 422 -16.15 -23.94 20.29
CA GLU A 422 -16.26 -25.18 19.51
C GLU A 422 -15.39 -25.10 18.24
N LEU A 423 -15.44 -23.99 17.50
CA LEU A 423 -14.58 -23.76 16.34
C LEU A 423 -13.09 -23.77 16.73
N VAL A 424 -12.72 -23.01 17.77
CA VAL A 424 -11.32 -22.88 18.20
C VAL A 424 -10.75 -24.22 18.63
N THR A 425 -11.46 -24.98 19.47
CA THR A 425 -11.01 -26.27 19.98
C THR A 425 -11.00 -27.38 18.92
N THR A 426 -11.76 -27.22 17.82
CA THR A 426 -11.74 -28.14 16.67
C THR A 426 -10.51 -27.96 15.79
N PHE A 427 -10.10 -26.70 15.52
CA PHE A 427 -9.05 -26.41 14.51
C PHE A 427 -7.71 -25.96 15.09
N PHE A 428 -7.65 -25.56 16.36
CA PHE A 428 -6.40 -25.25 17.05
C PHE A 428 -6.04 -26.38 18.01
N SER A 429 -4.79 -26.82 17.98
CA SER A 429 -4.32 -27.82 18.93
C SER A 429 -4.20 -27.22 20.34
N ARG A 430 -4.39 -28.06 21.36
CA ARG A 430 -4.24 -27.62 22.76
C ARG A 430 -2.87 -26.99 23.05
N ALA A 431 -1.80 -27.53 22.47
CA ALA A 431 -0.45 -26.98 22.63
C ALA A 431 -0.32 -25.56 22.04
N GLU A 432 -0.99 -25.28 20.92
CA GLU A 432 -1.03 -23.93 20.34
C GLU A 432 -1.82 -22.96 21.21
N LEU A 433 -2.97 -23.39 21.74
CA LEU A 433 -3.76 -22.59 22.67
C LEU A 433 -2.98 -22.26 23.95
N GLU A 434 -2.26 -23.23 24.51
CA GLU A 434 -1.39 -23.02 25.67
C GLU A 434 -0.24 -22.05 25.35
N MET A 435 0.39 -22.19 24.18
CA MET A 435 1.44 -21.26 23.71
C MET A 435 0.92 -19.83 23.57
N TYR A 436 -0.22 -19.62 22.90
CA TYR A 436 -0.82 -18.30 22.74
C TYR A 436 -1.24 -17.70 24.08
N ARG A 437 -1.78 -18.52 25.00
CA ARG A 437 -2.13 -18.08 26.36
C ARG A 437 -0.91 -17.60 27.14
N GLN A 438 0.23 -18.28 27.06
CA GLN A 438 1.46 -17.83 27.73
C GLN A 438 1.93 -16.47 27.22
N ARG A 439 1.86 -16.25 25.90
CA ARG A 439 2.18 -14.93 25.31
C ARG A 439 1.15 -13.86 25.71
N ALA A 440 -0.13 -14.23 25.82
CA ALA A 440 -1.21 -13.36 26.25
C ALA A 440 -1.01 -12.83 27.68
N ILE A 441 -0.49 -13.65 28.61
CA ILE A 441 -0.16 -13.21 29.98
C ILE A 441 0.90 -12.10 29.99
N VAL A 442 1.90 -12.16 29.11
CA VAL A 442 2.91 -11.10 28.98
C VAL A 442 2.25 -9.79 28.54
N VAL A 443 1.36 -9.85 27.54
CA VAL A 443 0.61 -8.69 27.04
C VAL A 443 -0.32 -8.11 28.12
N GLU A 444 -1.01 -8.95 28.88
CA GLU A 444 -1.83 -8.52 30.04
C GLU A 444 -0.98 -7.69 31.01
N SER A 445 0.24 -8.15 31.32
CA SER A 445 1.15 -7.44 32.21
C SER A 445 1.67 -6.10 31.62
N ASP A 446 1.90 -6.04 30.30
CA ASP A 446 2.29 -4.81 29.61
C ASP A 446 1.17 -3.77 29.66
N MET A 447 -0.06 -4.19 29.40
CA MET A 447 -1.25 -3.34 29.40
C MET A 447 -1.58 -2.81 30.79
N LEU A 448 -1.46 -3.66 31.82
CA LEU A 448 -1.65 -3.26 33.22
C LEU A 448 -0.62 -2.22 33.67
N ARG A 449 0.65 -2.36 33.26
CA ARG A 449 1.71 -1.38 33.56
C ARG A 449 1.46 -0.02 32.94
N SER A 450 0.84 0.02 31.76
CA SER A 450 0.47 1.27 31.08
C SER A 450 -0.78 1.94 31.66
N ASN A 451 -1.46 1.32 32.63
CA ASN A 451 -2.69 1.83 33.27
C ASN A 451 -3.77 2.20 32.25
N ILE A 452 -3.98 1.34 31.25
CA ILE A 452 -4.99 1.50 30.20
C ILE A 452 -6.33 0.97 30.71
N GLY A 453 -7.40 1.74 30.53
CA GLY A 453 -8.71 1.38 31.04
C GLY A 453 -9.87 2.09 30.37
N ILE A 454 -11.06 1.77 30.86
CA ILE A 454 -12.32 2.41 30.51
C ILE A 454 -12.72 3.36 31.63
N MET A 455 -13.40 4.44 31.25
CA MET A 455 -13.80 5.50 32.19
C MET A 455 -15.27 5.87 32.00
N GLN A 456 -15.95 6.12 33.12
CA GLN A 456 -17.32 6.63 33.16
C GLN A 456 -17.45 7.65 34.29
N PHE A 457 -18.20 8.72 34.03
CA PHE A 457 -18.79 9.53 35.10
C PHE A 457 -20.09 8.88 35.53
N ALA A 458 -20.18 8.59 36.82
CA ALA A 458 -21.31 7.89 37.41
C ALA A 458 -21.88 8.69 38.58
N ARG A 459 -23.20 8.85 38.57
CA ARG A 459 -23.95 9.48 39.65
C ARG A 459 -24.29 8.44 40.70
N HIS A 460 -23.82 8.62 41.92
CA HIS A 460 -24.19 7.78 43.05
C HIS A 460 -25.65 8.09 43.44
N VAL A 461 -26.53 7.10 43.33
CA VAL A 461 -27.98 7.26 43.51
C VAL A 461 -28.35 7.79 44.92
N PRO A 462 -27.79 7.25 46.03
CA PRO A 462 -28.15 7.71 47.37
C PRO A 462 -27.73 9.15 47.71
N THR A 463 -26.56 9.60 47.23
CA THR A 463 -26.00 10.93 47.59
C THR A 463 -26.17 11.96 46.50
N ASN A 464 -26.59 11.56 45.30
CA ASN A 464 -26.69 12.40 44.11
C ASN A 464 -25.37 13.12 43.76
N THR A 465 -24.23 12.49 44.06
CA THR A 465 -22.88 13.01 43.76
C THR A 465 -22.31 12.33 42.52
N GLU A 466 -21.65 13.10 41.66
CA GLU A 466 -20.94 12.58 40.49
C GLU A 466 -19.54 12.10 40.88
N ASN A 467 -19.17 10.91 40.41
CA ASN A 467 -17.86 10.31 40.64
C ASN A 467 -17.24 9.91 39.29
N LEU A 468 -15.93 10.17 39.14
CA LEU A 468 -15.15 9.62 38.03
C LEU A 468 -14.71 8.18 38.39
N LEU A 469 -15.26 7.20 37.69
CA LEU A 469 -14.92 5.78 37.85
C LEU A 469 -14.04 5.31 36.69
N PHE A 470 -12.93 4.66 37.04
CA PHE A 470 -11.93 4.17 36.10
C PHE A 470 -11.65 2.69 36.37
N GLN A 471 -11.83 1.86 35.34
CA GLN A 471 -11.59 0.41 35.39
C GLN A 471 -10.45 0.07 34.44
N ARG A 472 -9.37 -0.50 34.95
CA ARG A 472 -8.24 -0.96 34.11
C ARG A 472 -8.66 -2.17 33.28
N LEU A 473 -8.14 -2.26 32.06
CA LEU A 473 -8.21 -3.48 31.27
C LEU A 473 -7.41 -4.58 31.97
N PHE A 474 -7.92 -5.82 31.92
CA PHE A 474 -7.31 -6.99 32.55
C PHE A 474 -7.15 -6.89 34.08
N ASP A 475 -7.98 -6.09 34.76
CA ASP A 475 -7.89 -5.94 36.21
C ASP A 475 -8.18 -7.29 36.92
N PRO A 476 -7.28 -7.77 37.80
CA PRO A 476 -7.48 -9.04 38.50
C PRO A 476 -8.67 -9.04 39.46
N LEU A 477 -9.16 -7.86 39.88
CA LEU A 477 -10.34 -7.73 40.74
C LEU A 477 -11.65 -8.00 39.99
N ASP A 478 -11.64 -7.92 38.66
CA ASP A 478 -12.83 -8.13 37.84
C ASP A 478 -12.59 -9.12 36.69
N ALA A 479 -12.55 -10.41 37.04
CA ALA A 479 -12.33 -11.49 36.08
C ALA A 479 -13.43 -11.60 34.99
N THR A 480 -14.63 -11.05 35.18
CA THR A 480 -15.69 -11.10 34.16
C THR A 480 -15.37 -10.19 32.96
N MET A 481 -14.48 -9.21 33.14
CA MET A 481 -14.04 -8.31 32.07
C MET A 481 -12.89 -8.87 31.23
N MET A 482 -12.34 -10.06 31.54
CA MET A 482 -11.14 -10.59 30.89
C MET A 482 -11.33 -10.77 29.38
N TYR A 483 -12.41 -11.41 28.95
CA TYR A 483 -12.73 -11.61 27.53
C TYR A 483 -12.95 -10.27 26.82
N SER A 484 -13.77 -9.39 27.39
CA SER A 484 -14.07 -8.08 26.83
C SER A 484 -12.84 -7.17 26.75
N SER A 485 -11.92 -7.28 27.70
CA SER A 485 -10.62 -6.57 27.67
C SER A 485 -9.78 -7.01 26.48
N TRP A 486 -9.78 -8.31 26.14
CA TRP A 486 -9.11 -8.82 24.95
C TRP A 486 -9.78 -8.37 23.65
N ALA A 487 -11.11 -8.30 23.62
CA ALA A 487 -11.84 -7.76 22.47
C ALA A 487 -11.54 -6.25 22.26
N ILE A 488 -11.50 -5.45 23.33
CA ILE A 488 -11.10 -4.04 23.28
C ILE A 488 -9.64 -3.88 22.87
N ALA A 489 -8.74 -4.73 23.39
CA ALA A 489 -7.33 -4.69 23.01
C ALA A 489 -7.13 -5.01 21.53
N TYR A 490 -7.90 -5.96 20.98
CA TYR A 490 -7.93 -6.23 19.54
C TYR A 490 -8.41 -5.00 18.75
N ASP A 491 -9.47 -4.32 19.21
CA ASP A 491 -9.96 -3.09 18.56
C ASP A 491 -8.90 -1.99 18.50
N CYS A 492 -8.08 -1.88 19.56
CA CYS A 492 -6.97 -0.93 19.61
C CYS A 492 -5.89 -1.23 18.55
N THR A 493 -5.57 -2.50 18.29
CA THR A 493 -4.55 -2.85 17.30
C THR A 493 -5.01 -2.75 15.86
N VAL A 494 -6.29 -3.03 15.57
CA VAL A 494 -6.85 -2.85 14.22
C VAL A 494 -7.21 -1.40 13.92
N GLY A 495 -7.15 -0.50 14.91
CA GLY A 495 -7.48 0.91 14.76
C GLY A 495 -8.99 1.20 14.72
N ILE A 496 -9.81 0.32 15.29
CA ILE A 496 -11.23 0.58 15.58
C ILE A 496 -11.34 1.49 16.82
N ARG A 497 -10.44 1.31 17.79
CA ARG A 497 -10.31 2.16 18.97
C ARG A 497 -8.88 2.70 19.07
N GLU A 498 -8.72 3.80 19.77
CA GLU A 498 -7.44 4.40 20.11
C GLU A 498 -7.28 4.42 21.63
N VAL A 499 -6.05 4.52 22.10
CA VAL A 499 -5.77 4.79 23.51
C VAL A 499 -5.28 6.22 23.63
N ILE A 500 -5.91 6.99 24.51
CA ILE A 500 -5.61 8.40 24.76
C ILE A 500 -5.05 8.51 26.18
N ARG A 501 -3.79 8.92 26.30
CA ARG A 501 -3.19 9.28 27.58
C ARG A 501 -3.64 10.69 27.94
N VAL A 502 -4.25 10.83 29.10
CA VAL A 502 -4.77 12.09 29.66
C VAL A 502 -3.95 12.41 30.90
N THR A 503 -3.04 13.37 30.77
CA THR A 503 -2.15 13.75 31.87
C THR A 503 -2.44 15.18 32.30
N SER A 504 -2.80 15.35 33.56
CA SER A 504 -3.22 16.63 34.13
C SER A 504 -2.35 17.03 35.33
N ASP A 505 -2.74 18.08 36.02
CA ASP A 505 -2.03 18.59 37.19
C ASP A 505 -2.21 17.70 38.45
N LYS A 506 -3.26 16.86 38.51
CA LYS A 506 -3.53 16.00 39.68
C LYS A 506 -3.40 14.51 39.41
N ALA A 507 -3.67 14.07 38.18
CA ALA A 507 -3.78 12.64 37.87
C ALA A 507 -3.35 12.33 36.43
N ASP A 508 -3.11 11.04 36.18
CA ASP A 508 -2.68 10.55 34.89
C ASP A 508 -3.36 9.21 34.59
N ILE A 509 -4.15 9.17 33.52
CA ILE A 509 -4.95 8.00 33.13
C ILE A 509 -4.83 7.76 31.62
N ALA A 510 -4.83 6.49 31.20
CA ALA A 510 -4.95 6.13 29.79
C ALA A 510 -6.33 5.55 29.53
N ILE A 511 -7.13 6.22 28.71
CA ILE A 511 -8.50 5.85 28.41
C ILE A 511 -8.62 5.29 27.00
N VAL A 512 -9.45 4.27 26.85
CA VAL A 512 -9.84 3.72 25.54
C VAL A 512 -10.87 4.62 24.89
N SER A 513 -10.72 4.89 23.60
CA SER A 513 -11.67 5.70 22.85
C SER A 513 -12.94 4.92 22.49
N THR A 514 -14.00 5.64 22.10
CA THR A 514 -15.16 5.03 21.42
C THR A 514 -14.74 4.49 20.04
N ILE A 515 -15.62 3.69 19.45
CA ILE A 515 -15.43 3.11 18.12
C ILE A 515 -15.31 4.20 17.05
N SER A 516 -14.29 4.06 16.20
CA SER A 516 -14.19 4.74 14.91
C SER A 516 -14.42 3.72 13.80
N PHE A 517 -15.52 3.88 13.06
CA PHE A 517 -15.85 2.97 11.97
C PHE A 517 -14.83 3.05 10.83
N ALA A 518 -14.53 1.90 10.24
CA ALA A 518 -13.67 1.81 9.07
C ALA A 518 -14.24 2.62 7.91
N ALA A 519 -13.35 3.27 7.15
CA ALA A 519 -13.71 3.92 5.90
C ALA A 519 -13.49 2.94 4.74
N THR A 520 -14.25 3.15 3.66
CA THR A 520 -14.15 2.31 2.47
C THR A 520 -14.11 3.15 1.21
N PHE A 521 -13.38 2.69 0.19
CA PHE A 521 -13.39 3.28 -1.15
C PHE A 521 -13.26 2.20 -2.22
N ALA A 522 -13.71 2.51 -3.43
CA ALA A 522 -13.53 1.61 -4.57
C ALA A 522 -12.14 1.84 -5.18
N ALA A 523 -11.41 0.76 -5.44
CA ALA A 523 -10.13 0.84 -6.13
C ALA A 523 -10.33 1.41 -7.54
N SER A 524 -9.52 2.40 -7.93
CA SER A 524 -9.69 3.04 -9.23
C SER A 524 -9.09 2.18 -10.34
N ALA A 525 -9.90 1.85 -11.35
CA ALA A 525 -9.42 1.16 -12.54
C ALA A 525 -8.44 2.01 -13.37
N THR A 526 -8.40 3.34 -13.18
CA THR A 526 -7.49 4.24 -13.89
C THR A 526 -6.05 4.16 -13.39
N GLU A 527 -5.84 3.72 -12.14
CA GLU A 527 -4.50 3.52 -11.56
C GLU A 527 -3.81 2.28 -12.17
N MET A 528 -4.57 1.36 -12.77
CA MET A 528 -4.03 0.21 -13.48
C MET A 528 -3.76 0.53 -14.95
N PRO A 529 -2.48 0.57 -15.41
CA PRO A 529 -2.12 0.91 -16.78
C PRO A 529 -2.45 -0.24 -17.77
N ARG A 530 -3.73 -0.46 -18.07
CA ARG A 530 -4.19 -1.50 -19.00
C ARG A 530 -4.00 -1.14 -20.47
N ASN A 531 -3.78 0.14 -20.77
CA ASN A 531 -3.70 0.66 -22.15
C ASN A 531 -2.55 0.02 -22.93
N VAL A 532 -1.33 0.05 -22.39
CA VAL A 532 -0.14 -0.49 -23.07
C VAL A 532 -0.27 -1.99 -23.32
N ALA A 533 -0.73 -2.75 -22.31
CA ALA A 533 -0.98 -4.18 -22.45
C ALA A 533 -2.04 -4.49 -23.53
N THR A 534 -3.08 -3.66 -23.62
CA THR A 534 -4.13 -3.81 -24.64
C THR A 534 -3.59 -3.55 -26.04
N TYR A 535 -2.83 -2.46 -26.24
CA TYR A 535 -2.18 -2.18 -27.53
C TYR A 535 -1.23 -3.31 -27.94
N PHE A 536 -0.39 -3.78 -27.02
CA PHE A 536 0.53 -4.88 -27.28
C PHE A 536 -0.19 -6.17 -27.65
N ARG A 537 -1.29 -6.48 -26.97
CA ARG A 537 -2.13 -7.64 -27.29
C ARG A 537 -2.72 -7.54 -28.71
N VAL A 538 -3.32 -6.40 -29.07
CA VAL A 538 -3.92 -6.19 -30.40
C VAL A 538 -2.86 -6.29 -31.51
N LEU A 539 -1.68 -5.70 -31.31
CA LEU A 539 -0.58 -5.80 -32.26
C LEU A 539 -0.07 -7.24 -32.40
N CYS A 540 0.03 -7.99 -31.29
CA CYS A 540 0.37 -9.41 -31.36
C CYS A 540 -0.68 -10.24 -32.11
N GLN A 541 -1.97 -9.93 -31.93
CA GLN A 541 -3.05 -10.57 -32.68
C GLN A 541 -2.95 -10.26 -34.19
N TYR A 542 -2.69 -9.01 -34.55
CA TYR A 542 -2.44 -8.61 -35.94
C TYR A 542 -1.27 -9.38 -36.56
N ILE A 543 -0.14 -9.47 -35.85
CA ILE A 543 1.04 -10.21 -36.31
C ILE A 543 0.69 -11.69 -36.56
N SER A 544 0.00 -12.33 -35.61
CA SER A 544 -0.44 -13.72 -35.76
C SER A 544 -1.38 -13.90 -36.96
N PHE A 545 -2.32 -12.98 -37.17
CA PHE A 545 -3.24 -13.01 -38.31
C PHE A 545 -2.49 -12.93 -39.64
N VAL A 546 -1.53 -12.00 -39.75
CA VAL A 546 -0.72 -11.85 -40.96
C VAL A 546 0.13 -13.09 -41.23
N LEU A 547 0.77 -13.68 -40.21
CA LEU A 547 1.54 -14.92 -40.37
C LEU A 547 0.67 -16.09 -40.85
N VAL A 548 -0.55 -16.22 -40.31
CA VAL A 548 -1.52 -17.24 -40.77
C VAL A 548 -1.95 -16.96 -42.21
N ALA A 549 -2.23 -15.71 -42.58
CA ALA A 549 -2.59 -15.35 -43.95
C ALA A 549 -1.46 -15.67 -44.94
N ILE A 550 -0.21 -15.40 -44.57
CA ILE A 550 0.97 -15.76 -45.37
C ILE A 550 1.09 -17.28 -45.49
N ALA A 551 0.92 -18.03 -44.40
CA ALA A 551 0.98 -19.49 -44.41
C ALA A 551 -0.09 -20.10 -45.34
N ILE A 552 -1.33 -19.62 -45.25
CA ILE A 552 -2.44 -20.06 -46.11
C ILE A 552 -2.15 -19.71 -47.57
N THR A 553 -1.72 -18.48 -47.85
CA THR A 553 -1.42 -18.04 -49.23
C THR A 553 -0.28 -18.88 -49.82
N THR A 554 0.81 -19.06 -49.07
CA THR A 554 1.95 -19.90 -49.46
C THR A 554 1.51 -21.34 -49.73
N GLY A 555 0.65 -21.91 -48.88
CA GLY A 555 0.07 -23.24 -49.05
C GLY A 555 -0.80 -23.37 -50.31
N ILE A 556 -1.62 -22.37 -50.60
CA ILE A 556 -2.40 -22.30 -51.85
C ILE A 556 -1.48 -22.30 -53.07
N TYR A 557 -0.41 -21.49 -53.05
CA TYR A 557 0.56 -21.45 -54.14
C TYR A 557 1.34 -22.77 -54.29
N ALA A 558 1.67 -23.46 -53.19
CA ALA A 558 2.26 -24.79 -53.24
C ALA A 558 1.31 -25.83 -53.88
N ILE A 559 0.01 -25.76 -53.59
CA ILE A 559 -1.01 -26.63 -54.19
C ILE A 559 -1.19 -26.32 -55.69
N ILE A 560 -1.28 -25.04 -56.05
CA ILE A 560 -1.37 -24.59 -57.46
C ILE A 560 -0.14 -25.04 -58.24
N GLY A 561 1.03 -24.94 -57.62
CA GLY A 561 2.30 -25.46 -58.13
C GLY A 561 2.46 -26.99 -58.05
N ARG A 562 1.39 -27.75 -57.73
CA ARG A 562 1.39 -29.22 -57.67
C ARG A 562 2.47 -29.82 -56.76
N TRP A 563 2.77 -29.15 -55.65
CA TRP A 563 3.77 -29.57 -54.66
C TRP A 563 5.20 -29.65 -55.24
N THR A 564 5.51 -28.90 -56.30
CA THR A 564 6.87 -28.84 -56.86
C THR A 564 7.75 -27.77 -56.20
N SER A 565 7.24 -27.03 -55.22
CA SER A 565 7.98 -25.98 -54.47
C SER A 565 9.08 -26.55 -53.55
N GLU A 566 10.08 -25.73 -53.24
CA GLU A 566 11.14 -26.08 -52.29
C GLU A 566 10.61 -26.11 -50.85
N GLY A 567 10.50 -27.31 -50.28
CA GLY A 567 9.89 -27.52 -48.97
C GLY A 567 10.67 -26.88 -47.82
N TYR A 568 12.00 -26.82 -47.93
CA TYR A 568 12.84 -26.20 -46.88
C TYR A 568 12.58 -24.70 -46.74
N ASN A 569 12.30 -24.01 -47.85
CA ASN A 569 11.98 -22.58 -47.85
C ASN A 569 10.67 -22.27 -47.11
N LEU A 570 9.75 -23.22 -47.01
CA LEU A 570 8.48 -23.05 -46.28
C LEU A 570 8.69 -22.89 -44.77
N PHE A 571 9.76 -23.45 -44.20
CA PHE A 571 10.09 -23.29 -42.78
C PHE A 571 10.66 -21.90 -42.46
N GLU A 572 11.05 -21.13 -43.47
CA GLU A 572 11.58 -19.77 -43.36
C GLU A 572 10.46 -18.71 -43.28
N ILE A 573 9.20 -19.11 -43.09
CA ILE A 573 8.06 -18.20 -42.97
C ILE A 573 8.24 -17.15 -41.87
N ASN A 574 8.83 -17.52 -40.73
CA ASN A 574 9.04 -16.58 -39.64
C ASN A 574 10.22 -15.64 -39.95
N ARG A 575 11.34 -16.18 -40.43
CA ARG A 575 12.58 -15.43 -40.67
C ARG A 575 12.52 -14.52 -41.88
N VAL A 576 11.92 -14.96 -42.98
CA VAL A 576 11.82 -14.20 -44.23
C VAL A 576 10.42 -13.59 -44.35
N GLY A 577 9.36 -14.40 -44.25
CA GLY A 577 7.98 -13.96 -44.38
C GLY A 577 7.59 -12.90 -43.34
N GLY A 578 7.85 -13.17 -42.06
CA GLY A 578 7.58 -12.23 -40.98
C GLY A 578 8.26 -10.88 -41.20
N ILE A 579 9.56 -10.89 -41.53
CA ILE A 579 10.31 -9.64 -41.71
C ILE A 579 9.78 -8.83 -42.90
N VAL A 580 9.44 -9.48 -44.02
CA VAL A 580 8.99 -8.81 -45.24
C VAL A 580 7.56 -8.27 -45.11
N TRP A 581 6.63 -9.06 -44.57
CA TRP A 581 5.21 -8.71 -44.56
C TRP A 581 4.78 -7.87 -43.35
N ILE A 582 5.49 -7.99 -42.22
CA ILE A 582 5.12 -7.35 -40.95
C ILE A 582 6.10 -6.24 -40.59
N GLY A 583 7.39 -6.49 -40.84
CA GLY A 583 8.45 -5.54 -40.53
C GLY A 583 9.05 -5.71 -39.13
N ARG A 584 10.32 -5.31 -39.02
CA ARG A 584 11.13 -5.44 -37.80
C ARG A 584 10.51 -4.79 -36.56
N PRO A 585 9.92 -3.57 -36.59
CA PRO A 585 9.42 -2.92 -35.37
C PRO A 585 8.29 -3.68 -34.69
N LEU A 586 7.34 -4.25 -35.45
CA LEU A 586 6.23 -5.01 -34.90
C LEU A 586 6.69 -6.39 -34.38
N LEU A 587 7.63 -7.04 -35.08
CA LEU A 587 8.26 -8.28 -34.59
C LEU A 587 9.09 -8.03 -33.32
N PHE A 588 9.76 -6.87 -33.23
CA PHE A 588 10.47 -6.47 -32.02
C PHE A 588 9.49 -6.32 -30.86
N LEU A 589 8.37 -5.62 -31.08
CA LEU A 589 7.31 -5.50 -30.08
C LEU A 589 6.81 -6.87 -29.61
N ARG A 590 6.58 -7.81 -30.53
CA ARG A 590 6.21 -9.19 -30.18
C ARG A 590 7.27 -9.89 -29.32
N SER A 591 8.55 -9.75 -29.66
CA SER A 591 9.65 -10.28 -28.84
C SER A 591 9.68 -9.66 -27.44
N VAL A 592 9.41 -8.35 -27.34
CA VAL A 592 9.35 -7.61 -26.07
C VAL A 592 8.18 -8.10 -25.23
N THR A 593 7.01 -8.37 -25.82
CA THR A 593 5.88 -8.95 -25.06
C THR A 593 6.22 -10.32 -24.50
N ALA A 594 6.92 -11.16 -25.26
CA ALA A 594 7.39 -12.46 -24.78
C ALA A 594 8.42 -12.32 -23.66
N LEU A 595 9.39 -11.41 -23.81
CA LEU A 595 10.35 -11.06 -22.76
C LEU A 595 9.65 -10.64 -21.46
N CYS A 596 8.63 -9.78 -21.55
CA CYS A 596 7.83 -9.37 -20.40
C CYS A 596 7.15 -10.57 -19.73
N ILE A 597 6.47 -11.42 -20.51
CA ILE A 597 5.76 -12.60 -19.97
C ILE A 597 6.74 -13.57 -19.28
N LEU A 598 7.89 -13.85 -19.89
CA LEU A 598 8.92 -14.76 -19.34
C LEU A 598 9.69 -14.16 -18.15
N SER A 599 9.65 -12.83 -18.00
CA SER A 599 10.32 -12.10 -16.93
C SER A 599 9.37 -11.62 -15.84
N THR A 600 8.10 -12.04 -15.86
CA THR A 600 7.08 -11.65 -14.87
C THR A 600 6.51 -12.89 -14.19
N ALA A 601 6.42 -12.86 -12.86
CA ALA A 601 5.74 -13.86 -12.07
C ALA A 601 4.22 -13.73 -12.22
N THR A 602 3.52 -14.86 -12.27
CA THR A 602 2.07 -14.90 -12.19
C THR A 602 1.64 -14.81 -10.74
N LEU A 603 0.72 -13.89 -10.44
CA LEU A 603 0.05 -13.81 -9.15
C LEU A 603 -1.45 -13.68 -9.45
N GLN A 604 -2.18 -14.77 -9.30
CA GLN A 604 -3.61 -14.83 -9.56
C GLN A 604 -4.36 -14.90 -8.23
N LEU A 605 -5.53 -14.29 -8.20
CA LEU A 605 -6.47 -14.42 -7.09
C LEU A 605 -7.40 -15.59 -7.41
N GLU A 606 -7.35 -16.63 -6.58
CA GLU A 606 -8.21 -17.82 -6.72
C GLU A 606 -9.09 -17.98 -5.47
N SER A 607 -10.25 -18.60 -5.68
CA SER A 607 -11.15 -18.98 -4.60
C SER A 607 -10.75 -20.36 -4.05
N ALA A 608 -10.30 -20.41 -2.80
CA ALA A 608 -10.17 -21.64 -2.03
C ALA A 608 -11.46 -21.84 -1.21
N GLY A 609 -12.50 -22.39 -1.84
CA GLY A 609 -13.84 -22.44 -1.23
C GLY A 609 -14.48 -21.04 -1.27
N VAL A 610 -14.81 -20.48 -0.10
CA VAL A 610 -15.27 -19.09 0.06
C VAL A 610 -14.10 -18.14 0.30
N ALA A 611 -12.96 -18.65 0.79
CA ALA A 611 -11.78 -17.83 0.99
C ALA A 611 -11.11 -17.46 -0.34
N THR A 612 -10.49 -16.30 -0.40
CA THR A 612 -9.67 -15.83 -1.50
C THR A 612 -8.19 -15.93 -1.13
N VAL A 613 -7.39 -16.49 -2.03
CA VAL A 613 -5.96 -16.71 -1.86
C VAL A 613 -5.21 -16.28 -3.10
N LEU A 614 -4.00 -15.76 -2.91
CA LEU A 614 -3.09 -15.49 -4.01
C LEU A 614 -2.29 -16.74 -4.33
N VAL A 615 -2.28 -17.14 -5.59
CA VAL A 615 -1.52 -18.30 -6.08
C VAL A 615 -0.53 -17.88 -7.15
N THR A 616 0.61 -18.57 -7.18
CA THR A 616 1.66 -18.35 -8.18
C THR A 616 1.49 -19.18 -9.44
N SER A 617 0.65 -20.22 -9.39
CA SER A 617 0.33 -21.06 -10.54
C SER A 617 -0.87 -20.52 -11.31
N ARG A 618 -0.87 -20.77 -12.63
CA ARG A 618 -2.08 -20.67 -13.44
C ARG A 618 -2.95 -21.91 -13.20
N GLY A 619 -3.88 -21.84 -12.25
CA GLY A 619 -4.83 -22.93 -11.97
C GLY A 619 -5.92 -23.09 -13.04
N ASP A 620 -6.06 -22.10 -13.92
CA ASP A 620 -6.97 -22.09 -15.08
C ASP A 620 -6.58 -23.07 -16.19
N VAL A 621 -5.35 -23.61 -16.16
CA VAL A 621 -4.85 -24.51 -17.19
C VAL A 621 -4.12 -25.71 -16.59
N SER A 622 -4.20 -26.88 -17.23
CA SER A 622 -3.46 -28.06 -16.79
C SER A 622 -1.96 -27.79 -16.73
N TRP A 623 -1.23 -28.46 -15.83
CA TRP A 623 0.22 -28.29 -15.68
C TRP A 623 0.98 -28.49 -17.02
N ILE A 624 0.48 -29.40 -17.87
CA ILE A 624 1.02 -29.66 -19.21
C ILE A 624 0.82 -28.44 -20.10
N ALA A 625 -0.38 -27.87 -20.12
CA ALA A 625 -0.68 -26.70 -20.92
C ALA A 625 0.09 -25.46 -20.42
N ALA A 626 0.27 -25.30 -19.11
CA ALA A 626 1.14 -24.27 -18.55
C ALA A 626 2.58 -24.40 -19.08
N LEU A 627 3.14 -25.60 -19.06
CA LEU A 627 4.49 -25.87 -19.60
C LEU A 627 4.56 -25.61 -21.10
N VAL A 628 3.57 -26.07 -21.88
CA VAL A 628 3.49 -25.83 -23.32
C VAL A 628 3.39 -24.33 -23.63
N THR A 629 2.53 -23.58 -22.93
CA THR A 629 2.41 -22.13 -23.15
C THR A 629 3.69 -21.39 -22.79
N GLN A 630 4.44 -21.84 -21.79
CA GLN A 630 5.73 -21.26 -21.42
C GLN A 630 6.81 -21.58 -22.47
N ALA A 631 6.84 -22.80 -23.01
CA ALA A 631 7.72 -23.18 -24.10
C ALA A 631 7.38 -22.45 -25.41
N LEU A 632 6.09 -22.19 -25.67
CA LEU A 632 5.65 -21.37 -26.79
C LEU A 632 6.05 -19.90 -26.61
N ALA A 633 5.88 -19.33 -25.41
CA ALA A 633 6.35 -17.98 -25.10
C ALA A 633 7.87 -17.84 -25.25
N ALA A 634 8.64 -18.88 -24.89
CA ALA A 634 10.08 -18.94 -25.18
C ALA A 634 10.38 -18.96 -26.69
N GLY A 635 9.49 -19.52 -27.52
CA GLY A 635 9.62 -19.46 -28.98
C GLY A 635 9.41 -18.04 -29.52
N GLU A 636 8.50 -17.29 -28.92
CA GLU A 636 8.22 -15.89 -29.28
C GLU A 636 9.38 -14.93 -28.93
N LEU A 637 10.25 -15.30 -27.98
CA LEU A 637 11.53 -14.61 -27.80
C LEU A 637 12.40 -14.66 -29.08
N GLY A 638 12.27 -15.72 -29.88
CA GLY A 638 13.06 -15.95 -31.09
C GLY A 638 12.96 -14.84 -32.14
N TRP A 639 11.91 -14.01 -32.12
CA TRP A 639 11.82 -12.84 -33.00
C TRP A 639 12.98 -11.86 -32.83
N ILE A 640 13.52 -11.69 -31.61
CA ILE A 640 14.69 -10.83 -31.40
C ILE A 640 15.95 -11.41 -32.07
N VAL A 641 16.08 -12.73 -32.06
CA VAL A 641 17.15 -13.46 -32.75
C VAL A 641 17.03 -13.24 -34.25
N TYR A 642 15.84 -13.38 -34.81
CA TYR A 642 15.60 -13.18 -36.25
C TYR A 642 15.92 -11.76 -36.69
N ILE A 643 15.53 -10.76 -35.90
CA ILE A 643 15.84 -9.34 -36.20
C ILE A 643 17.36 -9.10 -36.13
N TYR A 644 18.01 -9.59 -35.08
CA TYR A 644 19.45 -9.42 -34.91
C TYR A 644 20.24 -10.09 -36.04
N ASP A 645 19.89 -11.34 -36.36
CA ASP A 645 20.50 -12.10 -37.46
C ASP A 645 20.28 -11.39 -38.80
N ASP A 646 19.06 -10.89 -39.07
CA ASP A 646 18.73 -10.21 -40.32
C ASP A 646 19.41 -8.83 -40.45
N LEU A 647 19.66 -8.12 -39.34
CA LEU A 647 20.52 -6.92 -39.34
C LEU A 647 21.99 -7.29 -39.61
N CYS A 648 22.48 -8.34 -38.97
CA CYS A 648 23.85 -8.83 -39.17
C CYS A 648 24.05 -9.43 -40.57
N MET A 649 22.98 -9.83 -41.26
CA MET A 649 23.01 -10.52 -42.55
C MET A 649 23.77 -9.75 -43.64
N VAL A 650 23.77 -8.42 -43.58
CA VAL A 650 24.56 -7.55 -44.48
C VAL A 650 26.07 -7.86 -44.37
N LEU A 651 26.53 -8.21 -43.18
CA LEU A 651 27.91 -8.57 -42.86
C LEU A 651 28.16 -10.08 -42.97
N THR A 652 27.22 -10.89 -42.51
CA THR A 652 27.40 -12.35 -42.41
C THR A 652 27.19 -13.06 -43.75
N ARG A 653 26.33 -12.52 -44.63
CA ARG A 653 26.09 -12.98 -46.02
C ARG A 653 25.86 -14.49 -46.09
N GLN A 654 26.64 -15.22 -46.90
CA GLN A 654 26.49 -16.67 -47.12
C GLN A 654 26.62 -17.53 -45.86
N TYR A 655 27.20 -16.99 -44.78
CA TYR A 655 27.28 -17.72 -43.51
C TYR A 655 25.95 -17.77 -42.77
N SER A 656 24.99 -16.91 -43.11
CA SER A 656 23.74 -16.76 -42.36
C SER A 656 22.89 -18.03 -42.37
N ALA A 657 22.76 -18.72 -43.50
CA ALA A 657 22.04 -20.01 -43.55
C ALA A 657 22.64 -21.08 -42.62
N SER A 658 23.95 -21.08 -42.42
CA SER A 658 24.65 -22.14 -41.67
C SER A 658 24.40 -22.08 -40.15
N TYR A 659 24.34 -20.87 -39.58
CA TYR A 659 24.33 -20.68 -38.14
C TYR A 659 22.94 -20.34 -37.58
N THR A 660 22.10 -19.66 -38.38
CA THR A 660 20.83 -19.08 -37.91
C THR A 660 19.90 -20.13 -37.30
N ALA A 661 19.67 -21.27 -37.97
CA ALA A 661 18.84 -22.36 -37.45
C ALA A 661 19.35 -22.91 -36.11
N LYS A 662 20.67 -23.10 -35.97
CA LYS A 662 21.32 -23.54 -34.73
C LYS A 662 21.05 -22.54 -33.60
N THR A 663 21.18 -21.25 -33.90
CA THR A 663 20.90 -20.19 -32.93
C THR A 663 19.47 -20.24 -32.44
N ALA A 664 18.47 -20.23 -33.31
CA ALA A 664 17.08 -20.18 -32.86
C ALA A 664 16.68 -21.41 -32.06
N LEU A 665 17.11 -22.60 -32.47
CA LEU A 665 16.85 -23.82 -31.71
C LEU A 665 17.54 -23.76 -30.33
N SER A 666 18.81 -23.31 -30.28
CA SER A 666 19.55 -23.21 -29.02
C SER A 666 18.96 -22.17 -28.07
N VAL A 667 18.60 -20.98 -28.56
CA VAL A 667 17.98 -19.92 -27.75
C VAL A 667 16.62 -20.37 -27.24
N TRP A 668 15.80 -20.99 -28.10
CA TRP A 668 14.50 -21.52 -27.69
C TRP A 668 14.61 -22.56 -26.58
N ILE A 669 15.50 -23.55 -26.74
CA ILE A 669 15.72 -24.59 -25.73
C ILE A 669 16.25 -23.98 -24.43
N VAL A 670 17.27 -23.12 -24.51
CA VAL A 670 17.87 -22.51 -23.32
C VAL A 670 16.87 -21.62 -22.60
N ALA A 671 16.10 -20.80 -23.32
CA ALA A 671 15.08 -19.93 -22.74
C ALA A 671 13.93 -20.73 -22.10
N ALA A 672 13.48 -21.81 -22.75
CA ALA A 672 12.45 -22.70 -22.20
C ALA A 672 12.94 -23.41 -20.94
N VAL A 673 14.14 -24.02 -20.98
CA VAL A 673 14.75 -24.69 -19.82
C VAL A 673 14.97 -23.70 -18.69
N LEU A 674 15.49 -22.51 -18.96
CA LEU A 674 15.71 -21.48 -17.94
C LEU A 674 14.40 -21.04 -17.28
N SER A 675 13.33 -20.90 -18.06
CA SER A 675 12.02 -20.47 -17.56
C SER A 675 11.34 -21.56 -16.71
N ILE A 676 11.55 -22.83 -17.04
CA ILE A 676 11.01 -23.98 -16.28
C ILE A 676 11.85 -24.28 -15.03
N ALA A 677 13.19 -24.32 -15.17
CA ALA A 677 14.09 -24.69 -14.07
C ALA A 677 14.26 -23.57 -13.05
N SER A 678 14.09 -22.32 -13.46
CA SER A 678 14.20 -21.15 -12.58
C SER A 678 13.09 -20.15 -12.93
N PRO A 679 11.85 -20.37 -12.50
CA PRO A 679 10.75 -19.45 -12.75
C PRO A 679 10.96 -18.12 -12.00
N VAL A 680 10.42 -17.04 -12.55
CA VAL A 680 10.39 -15.74 -11.85
C VAL A 680 9.41 -15.84 -10.70
N THR A 681 9.82 -15.34 -9.53
CA THR A 681 8.99 -15.30 -8.32
C THR A 681 8.67 -13.85 -7.98
N HIS A 682 7.50 -13.62 -7.38
CA HIS A 682 7.12 -12.32 -6.85
C HIS A 682 7.76 -12.11 -5.47
N SER A 683 7.87 -10.84 -5.09
CA SER A 683 8.25 -10.48 -3.72
C SER A 683 7.55 -9.19 -3.31
N ALA A 684 7.14 -9.11 -2.05
CA ALA A 684 6.61 -7.88 -1.48
C ALA A 684 7.54 -7.37 -0.38
N THR A 685 7.79 -6.07 -0.38
CA THR A 685 8.55 -5.34 0.64
C THR A 685 7.66 -4.28 1.25
N ILE A 686 7.62 -4.23 2.59
CA ILE A 686 6.91 -3.20 3.34
C ILE A 686 7.99 -2.30 3.95
N HIS A 687 8.03 -1.06 3.51
CA HIS A 687 8.94 -0.05 4.01
C HIS A 687 8.27 1.31 3.85
N ARG A 688 7.49 1.70 4.87
CA ARG A 688 6.76 2.97 4.84
C ARG A 688 7.74 4.15 4.84
N ARG A 689 7.65 5.01 3.85
CA ARG A 689 8.34 6.32 3.77
C ARG A 689 7.28 7.40 3.68
N CYS A 690 7.36 8.42 4.52
CA CYS A 690 6.39 9.50 4.54
C CYS A 690 7.07 10.85 4.29
N ALA A 691 6.29 11.80 3.80
CA ALA A 691 6.59 13.22 3.72
C ALA A 691 5.48 13.98 4.43
N VAL A 692 5.83 14.98 5.24
CA VAL A 692 4.86 15.84 5.93
C VAL A 692 4.52 17.00 5.02
N VAL A 693 3.25 17.11 4.61
CA VAL A 693 2.79 18.24 3.78
C VAL A 693 2.53 19.45 4.67
N ALA A 694 1.81 19.21 5.78
CA ALA A 694 1.58 20.20 6.82
C ALA A 694 1.62 19.52 8.18
N MET A 695 2.44 20.06 9.09
CA MET A 695 2.66 19.51 10.41
C MET A 695 1.33 19.43 11.18
N ASP A 696 1.08 18.32 11.87
CA ASP A 696 -0.17 18.11 12.62
C ASP A 696 -1.45 18.28 11.78
N PHE A 697 -1.38 18.03 10.45
CA PHE A 697 -2.54 18.20 9.56
C PHE A 697 -2.62 17.15 8.45
N GLU A 698 -1.56 16.95 7.66
CA GLU A 698 -1.59 16.04 6.50
C GLU A 698 -0.21 15.46 6.14
N MET A 699 -0.19 14.18 5.75
CA MET A 699 1.01 13.47 5.29
C MET A 699 0.75 12.64 4.02
N VAL A 700 1.82 12.43 3.27
CA VAL A 700 1.85 11.54 2.10
C VAL A 700 2.85 10.44 2.36
N CYS A 701 2.42 9.18 2.23
CA CYS A 701 3.22 8.00 2.51
C CYS A 701 3.26 7.04 1.32
N HIS A 702 4.35 6.30 1.25
CA HIS A 702 4.56 5.19 0.35
C HIS A 702 4.89 3.95 1.20
N SER A 703 3.99 2.98 1.24
CA SER A 703 4.04 1.86 2.19
C SER A 703 4.93 0.70 1.75
N GLY A 704 5.18 0.54 0.45
CA GLY A 704 5.98 -0.59 -0.03
C GLY A 704 5.90 -0.85 -1.53
N VAL A 705 6.62 -1.89 -1.96
CA VAL A 705 6.70 -2.29 -3.37
C VAL A 705 6.41 -3.79 -3.50
N VAL A 706 5.49 -4.13 -4.39
CA VAL A 706 5.21 -5.49 -4.86
C VAL A 706 5.90 -5.71 -6.20
N VAL A 707 6.98 -6.48 -6.18
CA VAL A 707 7.76 -6.83 -7.36
C VAL A 707 7.18 -8.09 -7.98
N ILE A 708 6.62 -7.95 -9.19
CA ILE A 708 6.17 -9.09 -10.00
C ILE A 708 7.11 -9.35 -11.17
N GLY A 709 7.87 -8.35 -11.62
CA GLY A 709 8.81 -8.47 -12.73
C GLY A 709 10.28 -8.62 -12.31
N SER A 710 11.11 -9.12 -13.21
CA SER A 710 12.56 -9.22 -13.02
C SER A 710 13.34 -8.62 -14.19
N VAL A 711 13.91 -7.43 -13.99
CA VAL A 711 14.84 -6.79 -14.95
C VAL A 711 16.04 -7.69 -15.22
N ARG A 712 16.55 -8.36 -14.19
CA ARG A 712 17.64 -9.32 -14.32
C ARG A 712 17.29 -10.45 -15.29
N ARG A 713 16.09 -11.05 -15.16
CA ARG A 713 15.66 -12.11 -16.08
C ARG A 713 15.50 -11.60 -17.50
N LEU A 714 14.93 -10.40 -17.66
CA LEU A 714 14.77 -9.76 -18.96
C LEU A 714 16.12 -9.57 -19.66
N LEU A 715 17.10 -8.98 -18.97
CA LEU A 715 18.44 -8.77 -19.51
C LEU A 715 19.18 -10.09 -19.78
N GLN A 716 18.99 -11.12 -18.93
CA GLN A 716 19.53 -12.46 -19.17
C GLN A 716 19.00 -13.07 -20.47
N LEU A 717 17.68 -12.99 -20.73
CA LEU A 717 17.08 -13.52 -21.96
C LEU A 717 17.55 -12.77 -23.20
N VAL A 718 17.70 -11.44 -23.12
CA VAL A 718 18.28 -10.63 -24.20
C VAL A 718 19.74 -11.02 -24.45
N ALA A 719 20.54 -11.17 -23.38
CA ALA A 719 21.94 -11.59 -23.49
C ALA A 719 22.09 -12.99 -24.09
N ILE A 720 21.21 -13.93 -23.73
CA ILE A 720 21.17 -15.28 -24.33
C ILE A 720 20.87 -15.19 -25.82
N ALA A 721 19.87 -14.40 -26.21
CA ALA A 721 19.48 -14.27 -27.62
C ALA A 721 20.61 -13.69 -28.48
N LEU A 722 21.18 -12.56 -28.08
CA LEU A 722 22.25 -11.88 -28.85
C LEU A 722 23.58 -12.61 -28.76
N GLY A 723 23.91 -13.16 -27.58
CA GLY A 723 25.13 -13.90 -27.33
C GLY A 723 25.19 -15.22 -28.10
N ALA A 724 24.08 -15.97 -28.16
CA ALA A 724 24.00 -17.20 -28.93
C ALA A 724 24.15 -16.95 -30.43
N SER A 725 23.49 -15.92 -30.98
CA SER A 725 23.68 -15.51 -32.39
C SER A 725 25.15 -15.23 -32.69
N SER A 726 25.80 -14.44 -31.83
CA SER A 726 27.21 -14.07 -32.00
C SER A 726 28.14 -15.28 -31.89
N PHE A 727 27.90 -16.17 -30.93
CA PHE A 727 28.68 -17.39 -30.73
C PHE A 727 28.63 -18.31 -31.94
N TRP A 728 27.43 -18.64 -32.42
CA TRP A 728 27.26 -19.54 -33.56
C TRP A 728 27.80 -18.94 -34.86
N LEU A 729 27.68 -17.62 -35.03
CA LEU A 729 28.31 -16.91 -36.13
C LEU A 729 29.83 -17.09 -36.12
N VAL A 730 30.49 -16.83 -34.98
CA VAL A 730 31.95 -16.98 -34.85
C VAL A 730 32.37 -18.44 -35.05
N HIS A 731 31.63 -19.37 -34.45
CA HIS A 731 31.87 -20.80 -34.62
C HIS A 731 31.85 -21.20 -36.11
N ASP A 732 30.80 -20.83 -36.84
CA ASP A 732 30.66 -21.22 -38.23
C ASP A 732 31.66 -20.51 -39.16
N ARG A 733 32.03 -19.26 -38.85
CA ARG A 733 33.10 -18.52 -39.56
C ARG A 733 34.48 -19.16 -39.39
N VAL A 734 34.74 -19.77 -38.24
CA VAL A 734 36.02 -20.45 -37.95
C VAL A 734 36.03 -21.87 -38.49
N ARG A 735 34.89 -22.57 -38.48
CA ARG A 735 34.79 -23.99 -38.85
C ARG A 735 34.56 -24.25 -40.32
N TYR A 736 33.84 -23.38 -41.01
CA TYR A 736 33.43 -23.60 -42.39
C TYR A 736 33.94 -22.48 -43.29
N CYS A 737 34.30 -22.84 -44.53
CA CYS A 737 34.60 -21.87 -45.58
C CYS A 737 33.49 -21.98 -46.64
N ILE A 738 32.48 -21.11 -46.54
CA ILE A 738 31.29 -21.16 -47.40
C ILE A 738 31.53 -20.29 -48.64
N PRO A 739 31.41 -20.86 -49.87
CA PRO A 739 31.61 -20.11 -51.10
C PRO A 739 30.54 -19.02 -51.28
N PRO A 740 30.85 -17.95 -52.04
CA PRO A 740 29.84 -16.94 -52.40
C PRO A 740 28.75 -17.53 -53.29
N LEU A 741 27.61 -16.85 -53.33
CA LEU A 741 26.46 -17.22 -54.16
C LEU A 741 26.84 -17.25 -55.66
N GLU A 742 26.34 -18.25 -56.39
CA GLU A 742 26.67 -18.47 -57.80
C GLU A 742 25.79 -17.63 -58.75
N GLU A 743 24.61 -17.25 -58.30
CA GLU A 743 23.63 -16.46 -59.03
C GLU A 743 23.94 -14.95 -59.08
N ARG A 744 23.32 -14.26 -60.03
CA ARG A 744 23.34 -12.80 -60.11
C ARG A 744 22.47 -12.18 -59.03
N GLU A 745 22.92 -11.04 -58.49
CA GLU A 745 22.11 -10.26 -57.55
C GLU A 745 20.82 -9.76 -58.22
N SER A 746 19.69 -9.94 -57.51
CA SER A 746 18.37 -9.45 -57.91
C SER A 746 17.83 -8.51 -56.84
N HIS A 747 17.27 -7.37 -57.27
CA HIS A 747 16.65 -6.40 -56.36
C HIS A 747 15.19 -6.76 -55.98
N LEU A 748 14.64 -7.84 -56.54
CA LEU A 748 13.26 -8.27 -56.29
C LEU A 748 13.09 -9.01 -54.95
N ILE A 749 14.18 -9.59 -54.44
CA ILE A 749 14.18 -10.42 -53.23
C ILE A 749 14.86 -9.71 -52.06
N SER A 750 14.41 -10.02 -50.84
CA SER A 750 15.02 -9.49 -49.63
C SER A 750 16.40 -10.11 -49.34
N CYS A 751 17.18 -9.47 -48.46
CA CYS A 751 18.45 -10.01 -47.96
C CYS A 751 18.25 -11.41 -47.35
N GLY A 752 17.21 -11.59 -46.51
CA GLY A 752 16.78 -12.88 -45.97
C GLY A 752 16.57 -13.94 -47.04
N ALA A 753 15.76 -13.66 -48.06
CA ALA A 753 15.52 -14.59 -49.17
C ALA A 753 16.79 -14.88 -50.00
N SER A 754 17.72 -13.93 -50.06
CA SER A 754 18.99 -14.10 -50.78
C SER A 754 19.95 -15.04 -50.07
N TYR A 755 19.96 -15.09 -48.73
CA TYR A 755 20.95 -15.87 -47.99
C TYR A 755 20.38 -17.05 -47.20
N LEU A 756 19.07 -17.11 -46.95
CA LEU A 756 18.44 -18.18 -46.15
C LEU A 756 17.69 -19.23 -46.97
N PHE A 757 17.22 -18.89 -48.17
CA PHE A 757 16.54 -19.89 -49.01
C PHE A 757 17.52 -20.95 -49.51
N GLU A 758 17.05 -22.20 -49.53
CA GLU A 758 17.67 -23.30 -50.21
C GLU A 758 17.52 -23.10 -51.72
N LYS A 759 18.65 -23.19 -52.42
CA LYS A 759 18.76 -22.86 -53.85
C LYS A 759 19.33 -24.01 -54.67
N LYS A 760 19.71 -25.11 -54.02
CA LYS A 760 20.27 -26.27 -54.70
C LYS A 760 19.24 -26.84 -55.69
N GLY A 761 19.59 -26.82 -56.98
CA GLY A 761 18.69 -27.25 -58.05
C GLY A 761 17.69 -26.19 -58.55
N TRP A 762 17.80 -24.94 -58.06
CA TRP A 762 16.96 -23.80 -58.46
C TRP A 762 17.74 -22.67 -59.15
N VAL A 763 19.08 -22.77 -59.21
CA VAL A 763 19.96 -21.81 -59.88
C VAL A 763 20.53 -22.45 -61.14
N HIS A 764 20.28 -21.82 -62.29
CA HIS A 764 20.78 -22.27 -63.59
C HIS A 764 21.25 -21.07 -64.41
N ASP A 765 22.39 -21.19 -65.08
CA ASP A 765 23.03 -20.10 -65.84
C ASP A 765 23.17 -18.79 -65.03
N ARG A 766 23.42 -18.93 -63.73
CA ARG A 766 23.48 -17.83 -62.74
C ARG A 766 22.17 -17.04 -62.58
N VAL A 767 21.03 -17.61 -62.99
CA VAL A 767 19.68 -17.08 -62.76
C VAL A 767 18.99 -17.95 -61.70
N TYR A 768 18.44 -17.31 -60.67
CA TYR A 768 17.67 -17.99 -59.63
C TYR A 768 16.20 -18.06 -60.05
N TYR A 769 15.66 -19.28 -60.11
CA TYR A 769 14.26 -19.57 -60.40
C TYR A 769 13.50 -19.77 -59.09
N LEU A 770 12.84 -18.71 -58.64
CA LEU A 770 12.13 -18.70 -57.37
C LEU A 770 10.76 -19.34 -57.53
N ASP A 771 10.47 -20.43 -56.83
CA ASP A 771 9.14 -21.05 -56.88
C ASP A 771 8.06 -20.09 -56.33
N TYR A 772 6.82 -20.20 -56.83
CA TYR A 772 5.78 -19.25 -56.44
C TYR A 772 5.42 -19.26 -54.95
N ALA A 773 5.60 -20.38 -54.24
CA ALA A 773 5.37 -20.42 -52.80
C ALA A 773 6.47 -19.64 -52.04
N SER A 774 7.75 -19.86 -52.38
CA SER A 774 8.85 -19.05 -51.84
C SER A 774 8.78 -17.57 -52.26
N ALA A 775 8.20 -17.28 -53.43
CA ALA A 775 7.92 -15.91 -53.88
C ALA A 775 6.98 -15.18 -52.92
N VAL A 776 5.90 -15.84 -52.45
CA VAL A 776 5.00 -15.28 -51.43
C VAL A 776 5.76 -14.93 -50.17
N LEU A 777 6.66 -15.80 -49.68
CA LEU A 777 7.43 -15.55 -48.46
C LEU A 777 8.36 -14.33 -48.56
N THR A 778 8.95 -14.05 -49.72
CA THR A 778 9.73 -12.83 -49.95
C THR A 778 8.88 -11.64 -50.43
N GLY A 779 7.54 -11.75 -50.36
CA GLY A 779 6.61 -10.66 -50.60
C GLY A 779 6.27 -10.39 -52.06
N LEU A 780 6.41 -11.40 -52.93
CA LEU A 780 6.08 -11.32 -54.35
C LEU A 780 4.86 -12.20 -54.64
N LEU A 781 3.73 -11.60 -55.00
CA LEU A 781 2.54 -12.33 -55.44
C LEU A 781 2.55 -12.45 -56.96
N VAL A 782 2.68 -13.67 -57.48
CA VAL A 782 2.84 -13.93 -58.91
C VAL A 782 1.54 -14.46 -59.50
N VAL A 783 0.93 -13.71 -60.41
CA VAL A 783 -0.26 -14.12 -61.14
C VAL A 783 0.10 -14.36 -62.60
N PRO A 784 0.16 -15.62 -63.06
CA PRO A 784 0.35 -15.92 -64.47
C PRO A 784 -0.95 -15.63 -65.23
N TYR A 785 -0.90 -14.75 -66.22
CA TYR A 785 -2.04 -14.46 -67.11
C TYR A 785 -1.61 -14.59 -68.57
N LYS A 786 -2.25 -15.52 -69.29
CA LYS A 786 -1.90 -15.94 -70.65
C LYS A 786 -0.45 -16.46 -70.75
N SER A 787 0.49 -15.58 -71.08
CA SER A 787 1.91 -15.93 -71.22
C SER A 787 2.85 -14.93 -70.56
N ASP A 788 2.31 -13.95 -69.83
CA ASP A 788 3.06 -12.96 -69.08
C ASP A 788 2.87 -13.20 -67.57
N LEU A 789 3.86 -12.79 -66.78
CA LEU A 789 3.82 -12.87 -65.31
C LEU A 789 3.59 -11.48 -64.72
N TYR A 790 2.47 -11.31 -64.04
CA TYR A 790 2.17 -10.13 -63.24
C TYR A 790 2.64 -10.37 -61.81
N ILE A 791 3.50 -9.51 -61.30
CA ILE A 791 4.11 -9.66 -59.98
C ILE A 791 3.74 -8.44 -59.15
N PHE A 792 2.99 -8.64 -58.07
CA PHE A 792 2.79 -7.60 -57.08
C PHE A 792 3.87 -7.72 -56.01
N ASP A 793 4.73 -6.70 -55.90
CA ASP A 793 5.72 -6.62 -54.85
C ASP A 793 5.19 -5.83 -53.66
N ILE A 794 4.91 -6.53 -52.55
CA ILE A 794 4.39 -5.93 -51.32
C ILE A 794 5.40 -4.95 -50.69
N LYS A 795 6.70 -5.14 -50.95
CA LYS A 795 7.77 -4.33 -50.37
C LYS A 795 7.76 -2.92 -50.95
N THR A 796 7.52 -2.81 -52.25
CA THR A 796 7.49 -1.54 -52.98
C THR A 796 6.07 -1.05 -53.32
N TRP A 797 5.05 -1.87 -53.08
CA TRP A 797 3.65 -1.64 -53.49
C TRP A 797 3.52 -1.39 -55.00
N ARG A 798 4.29 -2.13 -55.81
CA ARG A 798 4.32 -1.98 -57.28
C ARG A 798 3.91 -3.26 -57.98
N MET A 799 3.25 -3.08 -59.12
CA MET A 799 3.03 -4.15 -60.10
C MET A 799 4.18 -4.16 -61.10
N LEU A 800 4.79 -5.32 -61.28
CA LEU A 800 5.82 -5.58 -62.29
C LEU A 800 5.27 -6.58 -63.31
N LEU A 801 5.63 -6.41 -64.58
CA LEU A 801 5.23 -7.29 -65.66
C LEU A 801 6.48 -7.90 -66.29
N ILE A 802 6.57 -9.23 -66.30
CA ILE A 802 7.60 -9.94 -67.07
C ILE A 802 6.91 -10.59 -68.26
N THR A 803 7.29 -10.15 -69.47
CA THR A 803 6.67 -10.62 -70.71
C THR A 803 7.20 -11.98 -71.12
N ARG A 804 6.38 -12.71 -71.89
CA ARG A 804 6.72 -14.03 -72.45
C ARG A 804 8.06 -14.07 -73.16
N ASP A 805 8.42 -13.02 -73.89
CA ASP A 805 9.64 -12.96 -74.68
C ASP A 805 10.88 -12.85 -73.78
N ALA A 806 10.78 -12.10 -72.67
CA ALA A 806 11.81 -12.04 -71.65
C ALA A 806 11.99 -13.39 -70.93
N ILE A 807 10.89 -14.10 -70.65
CA ILE A 807 10.92 -15.44 -70.03
C ILE A 807 11.53 -16.46 -71.00
N LYS A 808 11.10 -16.49 -72.26
CA LYS A 808 11.64 -17.40 -73.29
C LYS A 808 13.12 -17.18 -73.54
N GLY A 809 13.55 -15.91 -73.62
CA GLY A 809 14.98 -15.57 -73.78
C GLY A 809 15.85 -16.08 -72.64
N ALA A 810 15.29 -16.26 -71.44
CA ALA A 810 15.99 -16.79 -70.26
C ALA A 810 15.87 -18.32 -70.08
N THR A 811 14.87 -19.00 -70.68
CA THR A 811 14.46 -20.38 -70.30
C THR A 811 14.50 -21.42 -71.43
N GLN A 812 14.82 -21.04 -72.67
CA GLN A 812 14.50 -21.81 -73.88
C GLN A 812 15.16 -23.20 -74.04
N TYR A 813 16.14 -23.59 -73.21
CA TYR A 813 16.92 -24.83 -73.37
C TYR A 813 17.07 -25.68 -72.10
N HIS A 814 16.11 -25.63 -71.17
CA HIS A 814 16.29 -26.21 -69.83
C HIS A 814 15.92 -27.71 -69.68
N PRO A 815 16.79 -28.57 -69.08
CA PRO A 815 16.53 -30.01 -68.89
C PRO A 815 15.44 -30.37 -67.85
N GLU A 816 15.10 -29.46 -66.92
CA GLU A 816 14.03 -29.64 -65.91
C GLU A 816 12.77 -28.77 -66.17
N SER A 817 12.37 -28.60 -67.44
CA SER A 817 11.29 -27.68 -67.87
C SER A 817 9.94 -27.86 -67.15
N ARG A 818 9.65 -29.07 -66.63
CA ARG A 818 8.38 -29.38 -65.95
C ARG A 818 8.28 -28.81 -64.53
N ARG A 819 9.40 -28.68 -63.81
CA ARG A 819 9.46 -28.09 -62.45
C ARG A 819 9.52 -26.57 -62.49
N LEU A 820 10.18 -26.01 -63.50
CA LEU A 820 10.32 -24.57 -63.69
C LEU A 820 9.05 -23.86 -64.18
N ALA A 821 8.01 -24.61 -64.59
CA ALA A 821 6.74 -24.05 -65.08
C ALA A 821 5.99 -23.20 -64.02
N TYR A 822 6.30 -23.38 -62.74
CA TYR A 822 5.70 -22.66 -61.62
C TYR A 822 6.75 -21.83 -60.85
N THR A 823 7.69 -21.23 -61.58
CA THR A 823 8.77 -20.41 -61.02
C THR A 823 8.82 -19.03 -61.64
N LEU A 824 9.31 -18.08 -60.84
CA LEU A 824 9.64 -16.73 -61.22
C LEU A 824 11.16 -16.65 -61.50
N PRO A 825 11.59 -16.48 -62.76
CA PRO A 825 13.00 -16.24 -63.06
C PRO A 825 13.40 -14.83 -62.60
N LEU A 826 14.38 -14.74 -61.71
CA LEU A 826 14.91 -13.47 -61.20
C LEU A 826 15.89 -12.84 -62.22
N ILE A 827 15.33 -12.34 -63.30
CA ILE A 827 16.04 -11.56 -64.33
C ILE A 827 16.05 -10.06 -63.98
N LYS A 828 16.98 -9.31 -64.57
CA LYS A 828 17.16 -7.86 -64.31
C LYS A 828 16.01 -7.01 -64.84
#